data_AF-A0A6P3RG33-F1
#
_entry.id   AF-A0A6P3RG33-F1
#
_cell.length_a   1.000
_cell.length_b   1.000
_cell.length_c   1.000
_cell.angle_alpha   90.00
_cell.angle_beta   90.00
_cell.angle_gamma   90.00
#
_symmetry.space_group_name_H-M   'P 1'
#
loop_
_entity.id
_entity.type
_entity.pdbx_description
1 polymer ?
#
loop_
_entity_poly.entity_id
_entity_poly.type
_entity_poly.pdbx_seq_one_letter_code
_entity_poly.pdbx_strand_id
1 'polypeptide(L)'
;MSYFLSYCKAHGGALLTGYQALRAEGFLCDVTLVAEGSEFPAHRSLLACSSDYFRALFKSHTRESRASVIHLHVPSAAGLQRLLDFIYTAWLPLSMDSVEDTLEAASYLQVTEALGLCGRYLERQLAPNNCCFAANVAARFGLTHTLDASERCIVRHLRELLSRGAGSMGLLELNPASLRAVLGAPDVARVPEAWLLGLALAWLRQEPKAERLAHCTALLERIRFGLVPADVLRRMYSGSGFALPARVKGLIIQALNYHTAPSRQPLVQGEQTSVRSPQTRILLVGGRRAPEAVIEEVAAPRGAVRGRDAAPEPEEEEQLQEEEEEEEEEEEDWEFTQDVVAFDVYNHRWRSLTRLPTPLLGHSVCAAGNFLFVLGGESPLDGASSPLADSPRAVTAQVHRYDPRFHVWTAVPPMREARAHFWCGVLGEGLLAVGGLGAGGEALASVEMYDLRRDRWTAAGALPRALHGHAGTVGDNGVVYISGGKAGRGEDGASSLRDLYALGPGDRAWSKRAPMGTARFGHHMAALRGSVFAFLGRYEPFSEIERYDPGSDQWTRLRPLPYDRFCYGLAVVEETALLLGGVKWRDSRQVPTRNVVGYDLDLDRWEDIGCALPWAWSGLQCAVLQLAEGADEEREGETGEAPDLVLGFMS
;
A
#
# COMPACT_ATOMS: atom_id res chain seq x y z
N MET A 1 33.36 -18.21 -55.70
CA MET A 1 32.29 -19.23 -55.84
C MET A 1 31.09 -18.74 -55.04
N SER A 2 29.97 -18.41 -55.70
CA SER A 2 28.73 -18.05 -55.01
C SER A 2 27.95 -19.33 -54.69
N TYR A 3 27.84 -19.71 -53.42
CA TYR A 3 26.92 -20.77 -53.01
C TYR A 3 25.66 -20.15 -52.40
N PHE A 4 24.51 -20.74 -52.75
CA PHE A 4 23.19 -20.38 -52.22
C PHE A 4 22.77 -21.43 -51.21
N LEU A 5 22.56 -21.03 -49.96
CA LEU A 5 22.17 -21.92 -48.86
C LEU A 5 20.68 -21.72 -48.58
N SER A 6 19.87 -22.77 -48.77
CA SER A 6 18.42 -22.74 -48.53
C SER A 6 18.04 -23.71 -47.42
N TYR A 7 17.23 -23.27 -46.47
CA TYR A 7 16.81 -24.05 -45.30
C TYR A 7 15.38 -24.59 -45.47
N CYS A 8 15.20 -25.91 -45.40
CA CYS A 8 13.87 -26.55 -45.49
C CYS A 8 13.30 -26.85 -44.10
N LYS A 9 12.37 -26.01 -43.64
CA LYS A 9 11.66 -26.21 -42.35
C LYS A 9 10.88 -27.53 -42.27
N ALA A 10 10.36 -28.02 -43.41
CA ALA A 10 9.53 -29.22 -43.44
C ALA A 10 10.33 -30.54 -43.30
N HIS A 11 11.65 -30.50 -43.53
CA HIS A 11 12.47 -31.71 -43.58
C HIS A 11 12.48 -32.48 -42.24
N GLY A 12 12.60 -31.77 -41.12
CA GLY A 12 12.61 -32.40 -39.79
C GLY A 12 11.28 -33.09 -39.44
N GLY A 13 10.15 -32.45 -39.77
CA GLY A 13 8.82 -33.03 -39.56
C GLY A 13 8.60 -34.29 -40.41
N ALA A 14 8.98 -34.26 -41.68
CA ALA A 14 8.87 -35.41 -42.57
C ALA A 14 9.73 -36.60 -42.09
N LEU A 15 10.92 -36.34 -41.54
CA LEU A 15 11.80 -37.37 -40.98
C LEU A 15 11.16 -38.05 -39.76
N LEU A 16 10.55 -37.27 -38.85
CA LEU A 16 9.81 -37.81 -37.71
C LEU A 16 8.61 -38.65 -38.13
N THR A 17 7.82 -38.19 -39.12
CA THR A 17 6.72 -38.98 -39.69
C THR A 17 7.21 -40.32 -40.26
N GLY A 18 8.37 -40.33 -40.93
CA GLY A 18 9.00 -41.55 -41.39
C GLY A 18 9.36 -42.51 -40.25
N TYR A 19 10.04 -42.02 -39.21
CA TYR A 19 10.37 -42.83 -38.02
C TYR A 19 9.14 -43.37 -37.28
N GLN A 20 8.05 -42.60 -37.25
CA GLN A 20 6.79 -43.05 -36.66
C GLN A 20 6.18 -44.23 -37.43
N ALA A 21 6.15 -44.15 -38.77
CA ALA A 21 5.66 -45.25 -39.61
C ALA A 21 6.53 -46.52 -39.42
N LEU A 22 7.86 -46.36 -39.43
CA LEU A 22 8.81 -47.45 -39.17
C LEU A 22 8.54 -48.15 -37.83
N ARG A 23 8.31 -47.36 -36.77
CA ARG A 23 8.01 -47.91 -35.44
C ARG A 23 6.69 -48.68 -35.42
N ALA A 24 5.65 -48.17 -36.09
CA ALA A 24 4.35 -48.84 -36.17
C ALA A 24 4.42 -50.19 -36.91
N GLU A 25 5.29 -50.29 -37.93
CA GLU A 25 5.56 -51.52 -38.67
C GLU A 25 6.55 -52.46 -37.95
N GLY A 26 7.19 -52.00 -36.87
CA GLY A 26 8.28 -52.71 -36.19
C GLY A 26 9.54 -52.83 -37.06
N PHE A 27 9.63 -52.07 -38.15
CA PHE A 27 10.72 -52.16 -39.13
C PHE A 27 11.92 -51.34 -38.64
N LEU A 28 13.11 -51.96 -38.64
CA LEU A 28 14.37 -51.38 -38.14
C LEU A 28 14.41 -51.00 -36.65
N CYS A 29 13.43 -51.43 -35.85
CA CYS A 29 13.51 -51.35 -34.40
C CYS A 29 14.64 -52.25 -33.88
N ASP A 30 15.66 -51.64 -33.28
CA ASP A 30 16.89 -52.30 -32.81
C ASP A 30 16.94 -52.46 -31.28
N VAL A 31 15.89 -52.04 -30.58
CA VAL A 31 15.72 -52.23 -29.14
C VAL A 31 14.23 -52.30 -28.76
N THR A 32 13.91 -53.15 -27.78
CA THR A 32 12.60 -53.18 -27.10
C THR A 32 12.77 -52.71 -25.66
N LEU A 33 12.06 -51.65 -25.28
CA LEU A 33 12.02 -51.15 -23.91
C LEU A 33 10.87 -51.84 -23.17
N VAL A 34 11.11 -52.31 -21.95
CA VAL A 34 10.08 -52.94 -21.11
C VAL A 34 9.90 -52.15 -19.83
N ALA A 35 8.69 -51.68 -19.57
CA ALA A 35 8.31 -50.99 -18.33
C ALA A 35 6.93 -51.49 -17.87
N GLU A 36 6.79 -51.81 -16.58
CA GLU A 36 5.57 -52.38 -15.97
C GLU A 36 4.95 -53.57 -16.76
N GLY A 37 5.80 -54.39 -17.39
CA GLY A 37 5.36 -55.52 -18.22
C GLY A 37 4.83 -55.16 -19.61
N SER A 38 4.81 -53.87 -19.97
CA SER A 38 4.50 -53.40 -21.33
C SER A 38 5.77 -53.29 -22.18
N GLU A 39 5.68 -53.73 -23.44
CA GLU A 39 6.80 -53.72 -24.39
C GLU A 39 6.66 -52.57 -25.40
N PHE A 40 7.76 -51.84 -25.61
CA PHE A 40 7.82 -50.68 -26.49
C PHE A 40 8.99 -50.82 -27.49
N PRO A 41 8.72 -51.23 -28.75
CA PRO A 41 9.76 -51.28 -29.78
C PRO A 41 10.21 -49.85 -30.15
N ALA A 42 11.52 -49.65 -30.34
CA ALA A 42 12.10 -48.35 -30.61
C ALA A 42 13.44 -48.43 -31.39
N HIS A 43 13.89 -47.26 -31.85
CA HIS A 43 15.17 -47.04 -32.54
C HIS A 43 16.17 -46.35 -31.60
N ARG A 44 17.32 -46.98 -31.35
CA ARG A 44 18.39 -46.46 -30.47
C ARG A 44 18.89 -45.10 -30.92
N SER A 45 19.01 -44.89 -32.23
CA SER A 45 19.52 -43.64 -32.80
C SER A 45 18.64 -42.44 -32.45
N LEU A 46 17.32 -42.58 -32.59
CA LEU A 46 16.38 -41.50 -32.28
C LEU A 46 16.32 -41.24 -30.77
N LEU A 47 16.25 -42.30 -29.96
CA LEU A 47 16.27 -42.19 -28.51
C LEU A 47 17.55 -41.49 -27.99
N ALA A 48 18.73 -41.83 -28.51
CA ALA A 48 19.99 -41.19 -28.14
C ALA A 48 20.09 -39.71 -28.56
N CYS A 49 19.39 -39.32 -29.62
CA CYS A 49 19.33 -37.91 -30.05
C CYS A 49 18.40 -37.07 -29.16
N SER A 50 17.35 -37.69 -28.62
CA SER A 50 16.30 -36.98 -27.87
C SER A 50 16.45 -37.07 -26.34
N SER A 51 17.37 -37.88 -25.83
CA SER A 51 17.55 -38.14 -24.40
C SER A 51 19.01 -38.40 -24.05
N ASP A 52 19.53 -37.63 -23.09
CA ASP A 52 20.88 -37.83 -22.57
C ASP A 52 21.03 -39.15 -21.80
N TYR A 53 19.94 -39.62 -21.16
CA TYR A 53 19.89 -40.94 -20.53
C TYR A 53 20.14 -42.05 -21.54
N PHE A 54 19.38 -42.10 -22.64
CA PHE A 54 19.57 -43.12 -23.67
C PHE A 54 20.91 -42.96 -24.39
N ARG A 55 21.37 -41.72 -24.59
CA ARG A 55 22.69 -41.45 -25.15
C ARG A 55 23.80 -42.02 -24.29
N ALA A 56 23.69 -41.94 -22.96
CA ALA A 56 24.64 -42.56 -22.03
C ALA A 56 24.49 -44.09 -22.02
N LEU A 57 23.24 -44.58 -21.99
CA LEU A 57 22.90 -46.00 -21.94
C LEU A 57 23.44 -46.78 -23.15
N PHE A 58 23.49 -46.18 -24.34
CA PHE A 58 23.95 -46.83 -25.56
C PHE A 58 25.45 -46.66 -25.85
N LYS A 59 26.23 -46.03 -24.95
CA LYS A 59 27.69 -45.98 -25.09
C LYS A 59 28.28 -47.38 -24.96
N SER A 60 29.38 -47.63 -25.67
CA SER A 60 30.02 -48.95 -25.86
C SER A 60 30.43 -49.72 -24.59
N HIS A 61 30.36 -49.10 -23.41
CA HIS A 61 30.83 -49.66 -22.14
C HIS A 61 29.69 -50.19 -21.25
N THR A 62 28.43 -50.06 -21.66
CA THR A 62 27.27 -50.56 -20.90
C THR A 62 26.86 -51.95 -21.37
N ARG A 63 26.29 -52.78 -20.49
CA ARG A 63 25.79 -54.12 -20.88
C ARG A 63 24.56 -54.00 -21.79
N GLU A 64 23.80 -52.94 -21.56
CA GLU A 64 22.58 -52.54 -22.25
C GLU A 64 22.85 -52.09 -23.69
N SER A 65 24.08 -51.67 -24.03
CA SER A 65 24.44 -51.33 -25.41
C SER A 65 24.32 -52.51 -26.38
N ARG A 66 24.42 -53.76 -25.88
CA ARG A 66 24.35 -55.00 -26.69
C ARG A 66 23.05 -55.78 -26.49
N ALA A 67 22.18 -55.34 -25.58
CA ALA A 67 20.92 -56.01 -25.30
C ALA A 67 19.86 -55.67 -26.37
N SER A 68 19.07 -56.66 -26.78
CA SER A 68 17.88 -56.45 -27.62
C SER A 68 16.67 -55.99 -26.80
N VAL A 69 16.62 -56.34 -25.51
CA VAL A 69 15.56 -55.97 -24.57
C VAL A 69 16.17 -55.23 -23.38
N ILE A 70 15.61 -54.07 -23.04
CA ILE A 70 16.06 -53.26 -21.90
C ILE A 70 14.89 -53.06 -20.95
N HIS A 71 15.04 -53.57 -19.73
CA HIS A 71 14.09 -53.33 -18.66
C HIS A 71 14.36 -51.97 -18.03
N LEU A 72 13.40 -51.06 -18.17
CA LEU A 72 13.45 -49.74 -17.58
C LEU A 72 12.71 -49.77 -16.24
N HIS A 73 13.32 -49.15 -15.22
CA HIS A 73 12.68 -48.91 -13.94
C HIS A 73 11.91 -47.58 -13.95
N VAL A 74 11.23 -47.27 -15.05
CA VAL A 74 10.39 -46.07 -15.16
C VAL A 74 9.14 -46.28 -14.28
N PRO A 75 8.68 -45.26 -13.54
CA PRO A 75 7.54 -45.40 -12.63
C PRO A 75 6.19 -45.68 -13.31
N SER A 76 5.98 -45.23 -14.55
CA SER A 76 4.71 -45.36 -15.27
C SER A 76 4.95 -45.73 -16.73
N ALA A 77 4.39 -46.87 -17.17
CA ALA A 77 4.40 -47.29 -18.57
C ALA A 77 3.60 -46.32 -19.46
N ALA A 78 2.53 -45.72 -18.93
CA ALA A 78 1.75 -44.70 -19.63
C ALA A 78 2.55 -43.40 -19.84
N GLY A 79 3.33 -42.99 -18.83
CA GLY A 79 4.27 -41.88 -18.93
C GLY A 79 5.34 -42.12 -19.99
N LEU A 80 5.92 -43.34 -20.00
CA LEU A 80 6.89 -43.76 -21.00
C LEU A 80 6.29 -43.72 -22.41
N GLN A 81 5.09 -44.27 -22.61
CA GLN A 81 4.42 -44.27 -23.91
C GLN A 81 4.24 -42.86 -24.46
N ARG A 82 3.74 -41.92 -23.63
CA ARG A 82 3.54 -40.52 -24.05
C ARG A 82 4.84 -39.82 -24.42
N LEU A 83 5.94 -40.11 -23.73
CA LEU A 83 7.25 -39.56 -24.09
C LEU A 83 7.82 -40.18 -25.35
N LEU A 84 7.66 -41.47 -25.55
CA LEU A 84 8.04 -42.11 -26.80
C LEU A 84 7.22 -41.54 -27.95
N ASP A 85 5.91 -41.33 -27.78
CA ASP A 85 5.09 -40.68 -28.80
C ASP A 85 5.55 -39.25 -29.06
N PHE A 86 5.91 -38.49 -28.03
CA PHE A 86 6.52 -37.17 -28.20
C PHE A 86 7.85 -37.21 -28.98
N ILE A 87 8.74 -38.16 -28.68
CA ILE A 87 10.03 -38.30 -29.38
C ILE A 87 9.81 -38.57 -30.88
N TYR A 88 8.77 -39.33 -31.24
CA TYR A 88 8.49 -39.70 -32.62
C TYR A 88 7.59 -38.71 -33.36
N THR A 89 6.79 -37.90 -32.66
CA THR A 89 5.79 -37.02 -33.29
C THR A 89 6.04 -35.53 -33.07
N ALA A 90 6.87 -35.16 -32.08
CA ALA A 90 6.99 -33.82 -31.51
C ALA A 90 5.72 -33.28 -30.83
N TRP A 91 4.68 -34.11 -30.63
CA TRP A 91 3.46 -33.75 -29.93
C TRP A 91 3.38 -34.45 -28.57
N LEU A 92 3.12 -33.66 -27.52
CA LEU A 92 2.97 -34.18 -26.16
C LEU A 92 1.54 -33.91 -25.66
N PRO A 93 0.66 -34.93 -25.61
CA PRO A 93 -0.67 -34.78 -25.03
C PRO A 93 -0.55 -34.64 -23.51
N LEU A 94 -1.12 -33.57 -22.95
CA LEU A 94 -1.07 -33.25 -21.52
C LEU A 94 -2.47 -32.97 -20.98
N SER A 95 -2.74 -33.53 -19.80
CA SER A 95 -3.90 -33.25 -18.96
C SER A 95 -3.45 -33.13 -17.50
N MET A 96 -4.30 -32.57 -16.63
CA MET A 96 -3.99 -32.51 -15.19
C MET A 96 -3.79 -33.91 -14.58
N ASP A 97 -4.49 -34.93 -15.07
CA ASP A 97 -4.36 -36.31 -14.59
C ASP A 97 -3.10 -37.03 -15.11
N SER A 98 -2.51 -36.56 -16.22
CA SER A 98 -1.38 -37.24 -16.88
C SER A 98 -0.05 -36.50 -16.73
N VAL A 99 -0.07 -35.23 -16.32
CA VAL A 99 1.12 -34.36 -16.30
C VAL A 99 2.19 -34.88 -15.33
N GLU A 100 1.81 -35.37 -14.15
CA GLU A 100 2.76 -35.88 -13.15
C GLU A 100 3.50 -37.12 -13.65
N ASP A 101 2.77 -38.14 -14.12
CA ASP A 101 3.34 -39.32 -14.78
C ASP A 101 4.26 -38.96 -15.96
N THR A 102 3.88 -37.93 -16.73
CA THR A 102 4.74 -37.43 -17.84
C THR A 102 6.06 -36.88 -17.31
N LEU A 103 5.98 -36.05 -16.27
CA LEU A 103 7.12 -35.39 -15.67
C LEU A 103 8.06 -36.40 -15.00
N GLU A 104 7.52 -37.42 -14.35
CA GLU A 104 8.30 -38.53 -13.79
C GLU A 104 9.13 -39.24 -14.86
N ALA A 105 8.48 -39.65 -15.95
CA ALA A 105 9.16 -40.32 -17.04
C ALA A 105 10.16 -39.37 -17.74
N ALA A 106 9.84 -38.08 -17.87
CA ALA A 106 10.66 -37.10 -18.59
C ALA A 106 11.91 -36.74 -17.79
N SER A 107 11.76 -36.63 -16.47
CA SER A 107 12.86 -36.41 -15.53
C SER A 107 13.78 -37.63 -15.50
N TYR A 108 13.21 -38.84 -15.36
CA TYR A 108 13.97 -40.09 -15.36
C TYR A 108 14.77 -40.28 -16.66
N LEU A 109 14.13 -40.09 -17.81
CA LEU A 109 14.75 -40.24 -19.13
C LEU A 109 15.51 -39.00 -19.60
N GLN A 110 15.58 -37.94 -18.80
CA GLN A 110 16.29 -36.69 -19.13
C GLN A 110 15.84 -36.09 -20.48
N VAL A 111 14.53 -36.09 -20.75
CA VAL A 111 13.93 -35.44 -21.93
C VAL A 111 13.55 -34.01 -21.55
N THR A 112 14.53 -33.11 -21.60
CA THR A 112 14.42 -31.72 -21.10
C THR A 112 13.33 -30.90 -21.80
N GLU A 113 13.15 -31.07 -23.10
CA GLU A 113 12.10 -30.38 -23.87
C GLU A 113 10.69 -30.75 -23.41
N ALA A 114 10.47 -32.02 -23.03
CA ALA A 114 9.20 -32.48 -22.48
C ALA A 114 8.94 -31.87 -21.09
N LEU A 115 9.96 -31.78 -20.23
CA LEU A 115 9.86 -31.07 -18.94
C LEU A 115 9.45 -29.61 -19.13
N GLY A 116 10.06 -28.92 -20.11
CA GLY A 116 9.72 -27.54 -20.43
C GLY A 116 8.29 -27.38 -20.95
N LEU A 117 7.78 -28.32 -21.76
CA LEU A 117 6.39 -28.33 -22.22
C LEU A 117 5.40 -28.56 -21.07
N CYS A 118 5.69 -29.51 -20.17
CA CYS A 118 4.88 -29.77 -18.99
C CYS A 118 4.81 -28.54 -18.06
N GLY A 119 5.94 -27.87 -17.81
CA GLY A 119 5.96 -26.63 -17.00
C GLY A 119 5.11 -25.52 -17.62
N ARG A 120 5.24 -25.27 -18.93
CA ARG A 120 4.40 -24.29 -19.65
C ARG A 120 2.92 -24.64 -19.63
N TYR A 121 2.58 -25.93 -19.68
CA TYR A 121 1.19 -26.38 -19.55
C TYR A 121 0.63 -26.06 -18.17
N LEU A 122 1.37 -26.40 -17.10
CA LEU A 122 0.98 -26.10 -15.72
C LEU A 122 0.77 -24.59 -15.54
N GLU A 123 1.70 -23.75 -16.01
CA GLU A 123 1.60 -22.29 -15.91
C GLU A 123 0.33 -21.73 -16.59
N ARG A 124 -0.04 -22.25 -17.76
CA ARG A 124 -1.23 -21.80 -18.50
C ARG A 124 -2.53 -22.24 -17.84
N GLN A 125 -2.50 -23.32 -17.07
CA GLN A 125 -3.67 -23.86 -16.38
C GLN A 125 -3.77 -23.41 -14.92
N LEU A 126 -2.85 -22.56 -14.43
CA LEU A 126 -2.86 -22.12 -13.03
C LEU A 126 -4.18 -21.48 -12.64
N ALA A 127 -4.80 -22.04 -11.62
CA ALA A 127 -6.07 -21.61 -11.04
C ALA A 127 -6.02 -21.81 -9.51
N PRO A 128 -6.91 -21.15 -8.73
CA PRO A 128 -6.91 -21.26 -7.28
C PRO A 128 -7.02 -22.70 -6.77
N ASN A 129 -7.74 -23.58 -7.49
CA ASN A 129 -7.95 -24.97 -7.12
C ASN A 129 -6.76 -25.91 -7.42
N ASN A 130 -5.80 -25.51 -8.27
CA ASN A 130 -4.67 -26.37 -8.66
C ASN A 130 -3.30 -25.77 -8.33
N CYS A 131 -3.23 -24.54 -7.82
CA CYS A 131 -1.98 -23.85 -7.56
C CYS A 131 -1.07 -24.57 -6.54
N CYS A 132 -1.64 -25.17 -5.49
CA CYS A 132 -0.90 -25.98 -4.51
C CYS A 132 -0.30 -27.24 -5.14
N PHE A 133 -1.09 -27.94 -5.95
CA PHE A 133 -0.64 -29.13 -6.71
C PHE A 133 0.51 -28.75 -7.65
N ALA A 134 0.33 -27.70 -8.45
CA ALA A 134 1.35 -27.23 -9.39
C ALA A 134 2.66 -26.84 -8.68
N ALA A 135 2.59 -26.20 -7.51
CA ALA A 135 3.78 -25.87 -6.71
C ALA A 135 4.52 -27.13 -6.22
N ASN A 136 3.80 -28.14 -5.74
CA ASN A 136 4.39 -29.40 -5.28
C ASN A 136 5.06 -30.17 -6.42
N VAL A 137 4.38 -30.28 -7.56
CA VAL A 137 4.92 -30.90 -8.77
C VAL A 137 6.15 -30.14 -9.26
N ALA A 138 6.08 -28.81 -9.34
CA ALA A 138 7.20 -27.98 -9.78
C ALA A 138 8.42 -28.10 -8.86
N ALA A 139 8.22 -28.13 -7.54
CA ALA A 139 9.29 -28.35 -6.58
C ALA A 139 9.93 -29.73 -6.72
N ARG A 140 9.13 -30.78 -6.92
CA ARG A 140 9.59 -32.17 -7.08
C ARG A 140 10.46 -32.37 -8.32
N PHE A 141 10.11 -31.73 -9.44
CA PHE A 141 10.82 -31.88 -10.72
C PHE A 141 11.80 -30.74 -11.04
N GLY A 142 11.99 -29.78 -10.11
CA GLY A 142 12.92 -28.66 -10.30
C GLY A 142 12.50 -27.64 -11.36
N LEU A 143 11.19 -27.45 -11.56
CA LEU A 143 10.63 -26.49 -12.52
C LEU A 143 10.56 -25.09 -11.91
N THR A 144 11.68 -24.36 -11.88
CA THR A 144 11.81 -23.08 -11.15
C THR A 144 10.80 -22.00 -11.57
N HIS A 145 10.63 -21.77 -12.87
CA HIS A 145 9.72 -20.74 -13.37
C HIS A 145 8.25 -21.06 -13.03
N THR A 146 7.86 -22.33 -13.16
CA THR A 146 6.52 -22.80 -12.79
C THR A 146 6.30 -22.71 -11.29
N LEU A 147 7.31 -23.06 -10.48
CA LEU A 147 7.27 -22.95 -9.02
C LEU A 147 7.00 -21.51 -8.59
N ASP A 148 7.77 -20.55 -9.09
CA ASP A 148 7.59 -19.12 -8.80
C ASP A 148 6.19 -18.62 -9.23
N ALA A 149 5.70 -19.08 -10.38
CA ALA A 149 4.36 -18.71 -10.87
C ALA A 149 3.25 -19.30 -9.99
N SER A 150 3.39 -20.55 -9.54
CA SER A 150 2.47 -21.20 -8.61
C SER A 150 2.47 -20.51 -7.26
N GLU A 151 3.63 -20.18 -6.69
CA GLU A 151 3.76 -19.48 -5.41
C GLU A 151 3.11 -18.09 -5.46
N ARG A 152 3.34 -17.31 -6.53
CA ARG A 152 2.64 -16.03 -6.73
C ARG A 152 1.13 -16.20 -6.86
N CYS A 153 0.66 -17.26 -7.51
CA CYS A 153 -0.76 -17.56 -7.63
C CYS A 153 -1.40 -17.89 -6.27
N ILE A 154 -0.70 -18.68 -5.43
CA ILE A 154 -1.11 -19.00 -4.06
C ILE A 154 -1.22 -17.71 -3.24
N VAL A 155 -0.19 -16.86 -3.25
CA VAL A 155 -0.18 -15.59 -2.50
C VAL A 155 -1.35 -14.69 -2.92
N ARG A 156 -1.61 -14.56 -4.21
CA ARG A 156 -2.71 -13.73 -4.74
C ARG A 156 -4.10 -14.20 -4.29
N HIS A 157 -4.32 -15.50 -4.20
CA HIS A 157 -5.63 -16.08 -3.84
C HIS A 157 -5.67 -16.58 -2.39
N LEU A 158 -4.67 -16.27 -1.57
CA LEU A 158 -4.50 -16.88 -0.25
C LEU A 158 -5.72 -16.67 0.67
N ARG A 159 -6.36 -15.50 0.61
CA ARG A 159 -7.60 -15.23 1.34
C ARG A 159 -8.72 -16.21 0.96
N GLU A 160 -8.95 -16.42 -0.34
CA GLU A 160 -9.97 -17.35 -0.84
C GLU A 160 -9.64 -18.79 -0.44
N LEU A 161 -8.37 -19.17 -0.49
CA LEU A 161 -7.93 -20.51 -0.11
C LEU A 161 -8.11 -20.77 1.39
N LEU A 162 -7.84 -19.77 2.23
CA LEU A 162 -8.01 -19.88 3.67
C LEU A 162 -9.47 -19.87 4.09
N SER A 163 -10.32 -19.05 3.46
CA SER A 163 -11.76 -18.99 3.80
C SER A 163 -12.51 -20.27 3.46
N ARG A 164 -12.07 -21.02 2.43
CA ARG A 164 -12.62 -22.34 2.07
C ARG A 164 -12.05 -23.50 2.89
N GLY A 165 -11.07 -23.22 3.76
CA GLY A 165 -10.37 -24.18 4.61
C GLY A 165 -9.02 -24.63 4.04
N ALA A 166 -7.97 -24.56 4.85
CA ALA A 166 -6.61 -24.89 4.43
C ALA A 166 -6.43 -26.34 3.94
N GLY A 167 -7.22 -27.29 4.46
CA GLY A 167 -7.15 -28.70 4.06
C GLY A 167 -7.82 -29.01 2.73
N SER A 168 -8.96 -28.38 2.42
CA SER A 168 -9.75 -28.69 1.22
C SER A 168 -9.07 -28.24 -0.07
N MET A 169 -8.20 -27.24 0.01
CA MET A 169 -7.48 -26.66 -1.13
C MET A 169 -6.01 -27.11 -1.23
N GLY A 170 -5.59 -28.11 -0.45
CA GLY A 170 -4.24 -28.68 -0.50
C GLY A 170 -3.13 -27.80 0.10
N LEU A 171 -3.45 -26.72 0.83
CA LEU A 171 -2.43 -25.89 1.50
C LEU A 171 -1.67 -26.67 2.59
N LEU A 172 -2.34 -27.62 3.25
CA LEU A 172 -1.72 -28.50 4.26
C LEU A 172 -0.77 -29.55 3.66
N GLU A 173 -0.84 -29.77 2.35
CA GLU A 173 0.01 -30.69 1.58
C GLU A 173 1.15 -29.96 0.86
N LEU A 174 1.21 -28.64 0.97
CA LEU A 174 2.22 -27.83 0.31
C LEU A 174 3.62 -28.18 0.83
N ASN A 175 4.59 -28.23 -0.08
CA ASN A 175 5.98 -28.46 0.24
C ASN A 175 6.54 -27.34 1.15
N PRO A 176 7.54 -27.64 2.01
CA PRO A 176 8.00 -26.69 3.02
C PRO A 176 8.69 -25.45 2.43
N ALA A 177 9.27 -25.55 1.23
CA ALA A 177 9.93 -24.42 0.58
C ALA A 177 8.89 -23.39 0.09
N SER A 178 7.85 -23.85 -0.60
CA SER A 178 6.77 -23.00 -1.07
C SER A 178 5.93 -22.44 0.08
N LEU A 179 5.67 -23.22 1.12
CA LEU A 179 4.98 -22.67 2.31
C LEU A 179 5.80 -21.55 2.96
N ARG A 180 7.12 -21.72 3.07
CA ARG A 180 8.00 -20.67 3.59
C ARG A 180 8.00 -19.43 2.70
N ALA A 181 7.96 -19.60 1.37
CA ALA A 181 7.89 -18.51 0.41
C ALA A 181 6.56 -17.74 0.52
N VAL A 182 5.43 -18.46 0.60
CA VAL A 182 4.09 -17.89 0.75
C VAL A 182 3.95 -17.12 2.08
N LEU A 183 4.36 -17.70 3.21
CA LEU A 183 4.34 -17.02 4.51
C LEU A 183 5.31 -15.83 4.56
N GLY A 184 6.40 -15.89 3.79
CA GLY A 184 7.41 -14.84 3.69
C GLY A 184 7.10 -13.74 2.69
N ALA A 185 5.99 -13.85 1.93
CA ALA A 185 5.69 -12.91 0.86
C ALA A 185 5.51 -11.47 1.40
N PRO A 186 6.10 -10.45 0.74
CA PRO A 186 6.04 -9.06 1.21
C PRO A 186 4.64 -8.46 1.12
N ASP A 187 3.84 -8.97 0.20
CA ASP A 187 2.47 -8.56 -0.08
C ASP A 187 1.56 -9.77 0.03
N VAL A 188 0.63 -9.73 0.99
CA VAL A 188 -0.39 -10.75 1.18
C VAL A 188 -1.71 -10.04 1.34
N ALA A 189 -2.36 -9.79 0.21
CA ALA A 189 -3.59 -9.01 0.15
C ALA A 189 -4.69 -9.63 1.03
N ARG A 190 -5.30 -8.81 1.90
CA ARG A 190 -6.51 -9.14 2.68
C ARG A 190 -6.38 -10.32 3.67
N VAL A 191 -5.17 -10.75 4.05
CA VAL A 191 -4.98 -11.86 5.01
C VAL A 191 -4.38 -11.34 6.33
N PRO A 192 -5.10 -11.43 7.46
CA PRO A 192 -4.53 -11.13 8.77
C PRO A 192 -3.36 -12.05 9.11
N GLU A 193 -2.31 -11.52 9.76
CA GLU A 193 -1.14 -12.33 10.13
C GLU A 193 -1.49 -13.49 11.06
N ALA A 194 -2.56 -13.35 11.86
CA ALA A 194 -3.10 -14.42 12.68
C ALA A 194 -3.54 -15.66 11.86
N TRP A 195 -4.05 -15.46 10.64
CA TRP A 195 -4.44 -16.57 9.75
C TRP A 195 -3.22 -17.26 9.15
N LEU A 196 -2.18 -16.50 8.81
CA LEU A 196 -0.89 -17.06 8.38
C LEU A 196 -0.26 -17.91 9.49
N LEU A 197 -0.33 -17.42 10.73
CA LEU A 197 0.09 -18.18 11.91
C LEU A 197 -0.75 -19.47 12.06
N GLY A 198 -2.07 -19.37 11.92
CA GLY A 198 -2.99 -20.52 11.95
C GLY A 198 -2.62 -21.58 10.90
N LEU A 199 -2.39 -21.17 9.65
CA LEU A 199 -1.93 -22.04 8.57
C LEU A 199 -0.60 -22.73 8.91
N ALA A 200 0.40 -21.97 9.37
CA ALA A 200 1.70 -22.51 9.74
C ALA A 200 1.59 -23.56 10.85
N LEU A 201 0.79 -23.28 11.89
CA LEU A 201 0.55 -24.21 12.99
C LEU A 201 -0.21 -25.45 12.54
N ALA A 202 -1.25 -25.30 11.70
CA ALA A 202 -2.00 -26.41 11.15
C ALA A 202 -1.12 -27.33 10.29
N TRP A 203 -0.27 -26.76 9.42
CA TRP A 203 0.68 -27.53 8.62
C TRP A 203 1.69 -28.28 9.49
N LEU A 204 2.18 -27.68 10.57
CA LEU A 204 3.13 -28.32 11.49
C LEU A 204 2.54 -29.49 12.29
N ARG A 205 1.22 -29.50 12.51
CA ARG A 205 0.52 -30.57 13.26
C ARG A 205 0.22 -31.80 12.41
N GLN A 206 0.27 -31.69 11.09
CA GLN A 206 0.03 -32.80 10.17
C GLN A 206 1.14 -33.86 10.24
N GLU A 207 0.79 -35.09 9.88
CA GLU A 207 1.76 -36.18 9.78
C GLU A 207 2.56 -36.10 8.47
N PRO A 208 3.83 -36.55 8.44
CA PRO A 208 4.65 -37.04 9.56
C PRO A 208 5.19 -35.89 10.43
N LYS A 209 4.79 -35.86 11.71
CA LYS A 209 5.09 -34.72 12.62
C LYS A 209 6.58 -34.45 12.80
N ALA A 210 7.41 -35.48 12.88
CA ALA A 210 8.84 -35.33 13.15
C ALA A 210 9.57 -34.52 12.06
N GLU A 211 9.25 -34.79 10.79
CA GLU A 211 9.84 -34.07 9.64
C GLU A 211 9.31 -32.65 9.55
N ARG A 212 8.00 -32.46 9.75
CA ARG A 212 7.39 -31.12 9.70
C ARG A 212 7.88 -30.21 10.82
N LEU A 213 8.04 -30.73 12.04
CA LEU A 213 8.56 -29.98 13.18
C LEU A 213 10.01 -29.50 12.97
N ALA A 214 10.81 -30.16 12.12
CA ALA A 214 12.14 -29.67 11.74
C ALA A 214 12.10 -28.31 11.03
N HIS A 215 10.99 -28.01 10.34
CA HIS A 215 10.76 -26.73 9.66
C HIS A 215 10.13 -25.65 10.56
N CYS A 216 9.81 -25.96 11.83
CA CYS A 216 9.09 -25.07 12.74
C CYS A 216 9.72 -23.67 12.84
N THR A 217 11.03 -23.59 13.09
CA THR A 217 11.73 -22.30 13.18
C THR A 217 11.66 -21.55 11.84
N ALA A 218 11.96 -22.23 10.73
CA ALA A 218 12.06 -21.61 9.41
C ALA A 218 10.73 -21.06 8.89
N LEU A 219 9.59 -21.65 9.30
CA LEU A 219 8.25 -21.20 8.96
C LEU A 219 7.77 -20.10 9.90
N LEU A 220 7.88 -20.30 11.22
CA LEU A 220 7.35 -19.34 12.20
C LEU A 220 8.15 -18.03 12.24
N GLU A 221 9.44 -18.02 11.89
CA GLU A 221 10.21 -16.78 11.74
C GLU A 221 9.71 -15.89 10.60
N ARG A 222 8.98 -16.46 9.63
CA ARG A 222 8.38 -15.68 8.54
C ARG A 222 7.11 -14.97 8.97
N ILE A 223 6.52 -15.33 10.10
CA ILE A 223 5.35 -14.66 10.66
C ILE A 223 5.77 -13.36 11.35
N ARG A 224 5.03 -12.27 11.13
CA ARG A 224 5.21 -10.95 11.73
C ARG A 224 4.44 -10.86 13.04
N PHE A 225 5.00 -11.37 14.13
CA PHE A 225 4.27 -11.50 15.39
C PHE A 225 3.73 -10.17 15.95
N GLY A 226 4.32 -9.02 15.61
CA GLY A 226 3.81 -7.71 16.01
C GLY A 226 2.50 -7.27 15.34
N LEU A 227 2.04 -8.02 14.33
CA LEU A 227 0.72 -7.88 13.69
C LEU A 227 -0.31 -8.90 14.20
N VAL A 228 0.09 -9.82 15.06
CA VAL A 228 -0.80 -10.84 15.63
C VAL A 228 -1.39 -10.31 16.94
N PRO A 229 -2.71 -10.42 17.17
CA PRO A 229 -3.32 -10.00 18.43
C PRO A 229 -2.65 -10.62 19.67
N ALA A 230 -2.47 -9.80 20.71
CA ALA A 230 -1.72 -10.20 21.91
C ALA A 230 -2.36 -11.38 22.68
N ASP A 231 -3.68 -11.55 22.61
CA ASP A 231 -4.39 -12.70 23.18
C ASP A 231 -4.02 -14.02 22.48
N VAL A 232 -3.95 -14.01 21.14
CA VAL A 232 -3.50 -15.15 20.33
C VAL A 232 -2.06 -15.51 20.67
N LEU A 233 -1.17 -14.51 20.79
CA LEU A 233 0.23 -14.71 21.18
C LEU A 233 0.37 -15.34 22.57
N ARG A 234 -0.41 -14.88 23.57
CA ARG A 234 -0.40 -15.45 24.93
C ARG A 234 -0.89 -16.89 24.95
N ARG A 235 -1.90 -17.23 24.14
CA ARG A 235 -2.38 -18.61 23.97
C ARG A 235 -1.31 -19.48 23.33
N MET A 236 -0.67 -19.01 22.25
CA MET A 236 0.41 -19.73 21.57
C MET A 236 1.60 -20.00 22.51
N TYR A 237 1.98 -19.02 23.32
CA TYR A 237 3.08 -19.17 24.28
C TYR A 237 2.77 -20.20 25.36
N SER A 238 1.52 -20.25 25.83
CA SER A 238 1.07 -21.15 26.90
C SER A 238 0.73 -22.56 26.43
N GLY A 239 0.29 -22.75 25.17
CA GLY A 239 -0.25 -24.03 24.70
C GLY A 239 -0.35 -24.17 23.19
N SER A 240 0.77 -24.25 22.48
CA SER A 240 0.81 -24.51 21.02
C SER A 240 0.61 -25.98 20.63
N GLY A 241 0.63 -26.91 21.59
CA GLY A 241 0.54 -28.36 21.36
C GLY A 241 1.87 -29.06 21.04
N PHE A 242 2.98 -28.31 20.94
CA PHE A 242 4.34 -28.83 20.79
C PHE A 242 5.37 -27.82 21.34
N ALA A 243 6.60 -28.27 21.60
CA ALA A 243 7.65 -27.42 22.17
C ALA A 243 8.13 -26.36 21.15
N LEU A 244 7.86 -25.08 21.43
CA LEU A 244 8.34 -23.97 20.61
C LEU A 244 9.87 -23.77 20.77
N PRO A 245 10.61 -23.58 19.66
CA PRO A 245 12.03 -23.21 19.70
C PRO A 245 12.29 -21.91 20.47
N ALA A 246 13.45 -21.79 21.13
CA ALA A 246 13.82 -20.62 21.91
C ALA A 246 13.77 -19.31 21.09
N ARG A 247 14.17 -19.39 19.82
CA ARG A 247 14.12 -18.27 18.87
C ARG A 247 12.71 -17.73 18.66
N VAL A 248 11.74 -18.61 18.42
CA VAL A 248 10.32 -18.26 18.23
C VAL A 248 9.73 -17.70 19.52
N LYS A 249 10.04 -18.29 20.68
CA LYS A 249 9.64 -17.74 21.99
C LYS A 249 10.14 -16.31 22.19
N GLY A 250 11.40 -16.04 21.80
CA GLY A 250 11.97 -14.69 21.84
C GLY A 250 11.17 -13.68 20.99
N LEU A 251 10.78 -14.05 19.77
CA LEU A 251 9.97 -13.21 18.90
C LEU A 251 8.57 -12.94 19.48
N ILE A 252 7.93 -13.96 20.07
CA ILE A 252 6.63 -13.80 20.73
C ILE A 252 6.73 -12.84 21.92
N ILE A 253 7.77 -12.96 22.75
CA ILE A 253 7.99 -12.05 23.89
C ILE A 253 8.23 -10.61 23.39
N GLN A 254 9.01 -10.43 22.33
CA GLN A 254 9.23 -9.11 21.71
C GLN A 254 7.91 -8.51 21.21
N ALA A 255 7.07 -9.29 20.52
CA ALA A 255 5.76 -8.85 20.08
C ALA A 255 4.84 -8.49 21.25
N LEU A 256 4.81 -9.30 22.32
CA LEU A 256 4.04 -8.99 23.52
C LEU A 256 4.49 -7.68 24.17
N ASN A 257 5.79 -7.43 24.27
CA ASN A 257 6.34 -6.16 24.76
C ASN A 257 6.00 -4.98 23.83
N TYR A 258 5.93 -5.22 22.52
CA TYR A 258 5.49 -4.23 21.56
C TYR A 258 4.00 -3.86 21.77
N HIS A 259 3.14 -4.83 22.08
CA HIS A 259 1.72 -4.58 22.38
C HIS A 259 1.47 -3.89 23.73
N THR A 260 2.35 -4.06 24.73
CA THR A 260 2.17 -3.44 26.05
C THR A 260 2.55 -1.97 26.12
N ALA A 261 3.32 -1.45 25.16
CA ALA A 261 3.74 -0.04 25.11
C ALA A 261 3.29 0.67 23.82
N PRO A 262 1.99 0.99 23.65
CA PRO A 262 1.47 1.55 22.41
C PRO A 262 2.13 2.86 21.96
N SER A 263 2.52 3.72 22.90
CA SER A 263 3.21 4.99 22.61
C SER A 263 4.58 4.82 21.98
N ARG A 264 5.26 3.70 22.24
CA ARG A 264 6.60 3.39 21.69
C ARG A 264 6.55 2.67 20.36
N GLN A 265 5.40 2.14 19.97
CA GLN A 265 5.25 1.39 18.73
C GLN A 265 5.77 2.14 17.50
N PRO A 266 5.47 3.45 17.31
CA PRO A 266 5.98 4.20 16.16
C PRO A 266 7.52 4.20 16.04
N LEU A 267 8.24 4.05 17.15
CA LEU A 267 9.71 4.06 17.20
C LEU A 267 10.33 2.70 16.91
N VAL A 268 9.56 1.62 17.04
CA VAL A 268 10.04 0.24 16.94
C VAL A 268 9.43 -0.42 15.71
N GLN A 269 9.62 0.21 14.56
CA GLN A 269 9.22 -0.35 13.27
C GLN A 269 10.31 -1.23 12.67
N GLY A 270 9.91 -2.40 12.18
CA GLY A 270 10.79 -3.33 11.47
C GLY A 270 9.98 -4.40 10.75
N GLU A 271 10.65 -5.42 10.23
CA GLU A 271 10.01 -6.49 9.48
C GLU A 271 8.90 -7.20 10.28
N GLN A 272 9.05 -7.32 11.60
CA GLN A 272 8.08 -7.99 12.49
C GLN A 272 6.84 -7.16 12.84
N THR A 273 6.82 -5.86 12.51
CA THR A 273 5.75 -4.93 12.93
C THR A 273 5.14 -4.15 11.77
N SER A 274 5.79 -4.13 10.61
CA SER A 274 5.32 -3.44 9.41
C SER A 274 4.23 -4.25 8.70
N VAL A 275 3.27 -3.56 8.09
CA VAL A 275 2.16 -4.19 7.32
C VAL A 275 2.70 -4.85 6.04
N ARG A 276 2.11 -5.98 5.63
CA ARG A 276 2.43 -6.65 4.36
C ARG A 276 1.70 -6.01 3.19
N SER A 277 2.06 -4.77 2.88
CA SER A 277 1.53 -4.06 1.73
C SER A 277 2.56 -3.06 1.21
N PRO A 278 2.91 -3.10 -0.08
CA PRO A 278 3.73 -2.06 -0.70
C PRO A 278 2.93 -0.78 -0.96
N GLN A 279 1.60 -0.84 -0.83
CA GLN A 279 0.71 0.21 -1.31
C GLN A 279 0.57 1.34 -0.29
N THR A 280 1.05 2.50 -0.71
CA THR A 280 0.87 3.75 0.01
C THR A 280 -0.49 4.37 -0.33
N ARG A 281 -1.15 4.95 0.67
CA ARG A 281 -2.46 5.59 0.57
C ARG A 281 -2.43 6.95 1.21
N ILE A 282 -3.13 7.90 0.61
CA ILE A 282 -3.34 9.22 1.18
C ILE A 282 -4.63 9.16 1.98
N LEU A 283 -4.57 9.51 3.26
CA LEU A 283 -5.71 9.66 4.12
C LEU A 283 -6.16 11.11 4.13
N LEU A 284 -7.45 11.35 3.94
CA LEU A 284 -8.11 12.62 4.16
C LEU A 284 -8.85 12.50 5.48
N VAL A 285 -8.60 13.44 6.40
CA VAL A 285 -8.99 13.32 7.79
C VAL A 285 -9.78 14.56 8.21
N GLY A 286 -11.07 14.39 8.51
CA GLY A 286 -11.93 15.43 9.11
C GLY A 286 -12.15 16.65 8.21
N GLY A 287 -12.50 17.78 8.84
CA GLY A 287 -12.86 19.03 8.16
C GLY A 287 -14.37 19.15 7.97
N ARG A 288 -14.77 19.80 6.88
CA ARG A 288 -16.16 20.00 6.49
C ARG A 288 -16.45 19.38 5.13
N ARG A 289 -17.69 18.93 4.93
CA ARG A 289 -18.21 18.43 3.66
C ARG A 289 -19.48 19.19 3.28
N ALA A 290 -19.69 19.43 1.98
CA ALA A 290 -20.99 19.90 1.51
C ALA A 290 -22.00 18.73 1.52
N PRO A 291 -23.30 18.96 1.84
CA PRO A 291 -24.34 17.96 1.71
C PRO A 291 -24.52 17.57 0.24
N GLU A 292 -24.88 16.32 -0.01
CA GLU A 292 -25.09 15.82 -1.37
C GLU A 292 -26.35 16.46 -2.00
N ALA A 293 -26.18 17.51 -2.81
CA ALA A 293 -27.22 17.99 -3.71
C ALA A 293 -26.66 18.57 -5.04
N VAL A 294 -27.05 17.89 -6.12
CA VAL A 294 -27.21 18.35 -7.53
C VAL A 294 -25.99 18.96 -8.25
N ILE A 295 -25.44 18.17 -9.17
CA ILE A 295 -24.64 18.65 -10.30
C ILE A 295 -25.60 19.36 -11.26
N GLU A 296 -25.59 20.70 -11.31
CA GLU A 296 -26.08 21.37 -12.53
C GLU A 296 -25.01 21.23 -13.62
N GLU A 297 -25.28 20.34 -14.58
CA GLU A 297 -24.57 20.35 -15.86
C GLU A 297 -24.84 21.68 -16.57
N VAL A 298 -23.77 22.44 -16.82
CA VAL A 298 -23.81 23.72 -17.54
C VAL A 298 -24.35 23.50 -18.96
N ALA A 299 -25.59 23.94 -19.20
CA ALA A 299 -26.09 24.18 -20.55
C ALA A 299 -25.41 25.43 -21.14
N ALA A 300 -24.92 25.31 -22.37
CA ALA A 300 -24.24 26.36 -23.13
C ALA A 300 -25.08 27.66 -23.27
N PRO A 301 -24.43 28.84 -23.35
CA PRO A 301 -25.14 30.12 -23.35
C PRO A 301 -25.89 30.33 -24.67
N ARG A 302 -27.18 30.71 -24.57
CA ARG A 302 -27.97 31.22 -25.70
C ARG A 302 -27.75 32.73 -25.85
N GLY A 303 -27.59 33.14 -27.10
CA GLY A 303 -27.15 34.46 -27.56
C GLY A 303 -27.84 35.67 -26.94
N ALA A 304 -27.02 36.68 -26.70
CA ALA A 304 -27.40 38.04 -26.35
C ALA A 304 -28.23 38.71 -27.46
N VAL A 305 -29.34 39.35 -27.07
CA VAL A 305 -30.02 40.39 -27.86
C VAL A 305 -29.72 41.74 -27.23
N ARG A 306 -29.23 42.66 -28.06
CA ARG A 306 -28.91 44.05 -27.74
C ARG A 306 -30.15 44.87 -27.37
N GLY A 307 -30.00 45.75 -26.39
CA GLY A 307 -30.76 46.98 -26.20
C GLY A 307 -29.89 48.01 -25.48
N ARG A 308 -29.66 49.17 -26.10
CA ARG A 308 -28.94 50.32 -25.53
C ARG A 308 -29.92 51.21 -24.75
N ASP A 309 -29.49 51.86 -23.66
CA ASP A 309 -29.28 53.32 -23.61
C ASP A 309 -28.81 53.85 -22.22
N ALA A 310 -27.92 54.87 -22.30
CA ALA A 310 -27.66 56.02 -21.41
C ALA A 310 -27.00 55.91 -20.00
N ALA A 311 -25.69 56.24 -19.95
CA ALA A 311 -24.92 57.28 -19.19
C ALA A 311 -25.23 57.71 -17.71
N PRO A 312 -24.22 58.23 -16.95
CA PRO A 312 -23.95 57.89 -15.54
C PRO A 312 -23.93 59.05 -14.49
N GLU A 313 -23.63 58.70 -13.22
CA GLU A 313 -23.00 59.44 -12.07
C GLU A 313 -23.80 59.36 -10.71
N PRO A 314 -23.20 59.62 -9.50
CA PRO A 314 -22.29 58.72 -8.76
C PRO A 314 -22.62 58.62 -7.24
N GLU A 315 -22.58 57.44 -6.61
CA GLU A 315 -22.59 57.33 -5.13
C GLU A 315 -21.57 56.29 -4.67
N GLU A 316 -20.30 56.72 -4.60
CA GLU A 316 -19.22 56.04 -3.88
C GLU A 316 -19.27 56.54 -2.43
N GLU A 317 -19.95 55.83 -1.52
CA GLU A 317 -19.65 55.81 -0.06
C GLU A 317 -20.51 54.83 0.76
N GLU A 318 -21.58 54.22 0.21
CA GLU A 318 -22.38 53.19 0.91
C GLU A 318 -22.02 51.73 0.55
N GLN A 319 -21.19 51.49 -0.47
CA GLN A 319 -20.86 50.12 -0.93
C GLN A 319 -19.91 49.33 -0.02
N LEU A 320 -19.20 49.98 0.92
CA LEU A 320 -18.25 49.30 1.82
C LEU A 320 -18.91 48.66 3.05
N GLN A 321 -20.18 48.96 3.34
CA GLN A 321 -20.93 48.30 4.41
C GLN A 321 -21.87 47.22 3.86
N GLU A 322 -22.39 47.37 2.64
CA GLU A 322 -23.15 46.31 1.97
C GLU A 322 -22.25 45.17 1.48
N GLU A 323 -20.98 45.41 1.10
CA GLU A 323 -20.04 44.33 0.76
C GLU A 323 -19.60 43.50 1.99
N GLU A 324 -19.58 44.07 3.20
CA GLU A 324 -19.29 43.30 4.44
C GLU A 324 -20.54 42.55 4.97
N GLU A 325 -21.76 43.04 4.70
CA GLU A 325 -23.01 42.37 5.10
C GLU A 325 -23.48 41.31 4.07
N GLU A 326 -23.16 41.44 2.77
CA GLU A 326 -23.44 40.39 1.76
C GLU A 326 -22.45 39.21 1.83
N GLU A 327 -21.26 39.35 2.44
CA GLU A 327 -20.30 38.24 2.62
C GLU A 327 -20.76 37.18 3.64
N GLU A 328 -21.75 37.49 4.50
CA GLU A 328 -22.26 36.56 5.53
C GLU A 328 -23.36 35.59 5.04
N GLU A 329 -23.98 35.84 3.87
CA GLU A 329 -25.20 35.10 3.46
C GLU A 329 -24.97 33.80 2.64
N GLU A 330 -23.75 33.40 2.27
CA GLU A 330 -23.50 32.15 1.50
C GLU A 330 -22.52 31.14 2.18
N GLU A 331 -22.46 31.08 3.51
CA GLU A 331 -21.91 29.91 4.26
C GLU A 331 -22.92 28.74 4.36
N GLU A 332 -24.06 28.83 3.64
CA GLU A 332 -25.11 27.82 3.65
C GLU A 332 -24.56 26.47 3.12
N ASP A 333 -24.68 25.44 3.96
CA ASP A 333 -24.45 24.02 3.65
C ASP A 333 -23.00 23.46 3.74
N TRP A 334 -22.25 23.73 4.82
CA TRP A 334 -21.07 22.92 5.18
C TRP A 334 -21.25 22.20 6.52
N GLU A 335 -21.19 20.87 6.51
CA GLU A 335 -21.28 20.04 7.73
C GLU A 335 -19.90 19.56 8.18
N PHE A 336 -19.66 19.51 9.49
CA PHE A 336 -18.49 18.82 10.02
C PHE A 336 -18.53 17.33 9.69
N THR A 337 -17.40 16.78 9.25
CA THR A 337 -17.27 15.35 8.98
C THR A 337 -16.35 14.65 9.98
N GLN A 338 -16.75 13.45 10.37
CA GLN A 338 -15.87 12.50 11.07
C GLN A 338 -15.18 11.54 10.09
N ASP A 339 -15.55 11.56 8.81
CA ASP A 339 -15.06 10.56 7.87
C ASP A 339 -13.54 10.68 7.68
N VAL A 340 -12.89 9.52 7.63
CA VAL A 340 -11.50 9.36 7.22
C VAL A 340 -11.50 8.52 5.96
N VAL A 341 -11.06 9.11 4.86
CA VAL A 341 -11.14 8.50 3.52
C VAL A 341 -9.73 8.20 3.03
N ALA A 342 -9.50 6.99 2.54
CA ALA A 342 -8.26 6.57 1.90
C ALA A 342 -8.35 6.73 0.37
N PHE A 343 -7.34 7.37 -0.21
CA PHE A 343 -7.13 7.50 -1.64
C PHE A 343 -5.99 6.59 -2.10
N ASP A 344 -6.32 5.70 -3.02
CA ASP A 344 -5.38 4.89 -3.78
C ASP A 344 -4.92 5.66 -5.02
N VAL A 345 -3.71 6.21 -4.93
CA VAL A 345 -3.10 7.01 -6.02
C VAL A 345 -2.88 6.17 -7.28
N TYR A 346 -2.57 4.88 -7.15
CA TYR A 346 -2.21 4.02 -8.30
C TYR A 346 -3.42 3.51 -9.07
N ASN A 347 -4.53 3.21 -8.37
CA ASN A 347 -5.76 2.75 -9.00
C ASN A 347 -6.82 3.85 -9.14
N HIS A 348 -6.52 5.07 -8.70
CA HIS A 348 -7.45 6.21 -8.67
C HIS A 348 -8.78 5.89 -7.99
N ARG A 349 -8.73 5.26 -6.81
CA ARG A 349 -9.93 4.83 -6.07
C ARG A 349 -9.99 5.44 -4.69
N TRP A 350 -11.19 5.86 -4.30
CA TRP A 350 -11.52 6.34 -2.97
C TRP A 350 -12.20 5.26 -2.15
N ARG A 351 -11.90 5.21 -0.87
CA ARG A 351 -12.52 4.27 0.06
C ARG A 351 -12.74 4.94 1.40
N SER A 352 -13.91 4.78 2.00
CA SER A 352 -14.08 5.09 3.41
C SER A 352 -13.19 4.15 4.23
N LEU A 353 -12.36 4.72 5.10
CA LEU A 353 -11.47 3.95 5.97
C LEU A 353 -12.08 3.87 7.37
N THR A 354 -12.23 4.97 8.08
CA THR A 354 -12.72 4.95 9.46
C THR A 354 -13.41 6.26 9.80
N ARG A 355 -13.86 6.43 11.05
CA ARG A 355 -14.41 7.70 11.54
C ARG A 355 -13.64 8.20 12.75
N LEU A 356 -13.38 9.51 12.76
CA LEU A 356 -12.83 10.21 13.90
C LEU A 356 -13.76 10.08 15.11
N PRO A 357 -13.21 9.93 16.33
CA PRO A 357 -14.02 9.92 17.55
C PRO A 357 -14.89 11.16 17.71
N THR A 358 -14.41 12.32 17.24
CA THR A 358 -15.11 13.60 17.28
C THR A 358 -14.92 14.34 15.95
N PRO A 359 -15.92 15.08 15.46
CA PRO A 359 -15.75 15.97 14.31
C PRO A 359 -14.78 17.11 14.67
N LEU A 360 -13.81 17.37 13.80
CA LEU A 360 -12.76 18.36 14.03
C LEU A 360 -12.51 19.22 12.79
N LEU A 361 -12.26 20.51 13.02
CA LEU A 361 -11.76 21.48 12.05
C LEU A 361 -10.51 22.15 12.61
N GLY A 362 -9.54 22.50 11.75
CA GLY A 362 -8.31 23.15 12.20
C GLY A 362 -7.45 22.25 13.10
N HIS A 363 -7.76 20.95 13.18
CA HIS A 363 -6.87 19.94 13.75
C HIS A 363 -5.62 19.81 12.89
N SER A 364 -4.60 19.18 13.46
CA SER A 364 -3.38 18.83 12.73
C SER A 364 -3.22 17.32 12.71
N VAL A 365 -2.62 16.78 11.64
CA VAL A 365 -2.37 15.35 11.49
C VAL A 365 -0.92 15.08 11.17
N CYS A 366 -0.41 13.96 11.68
CA CYS A 366 0.90 13.47 11.30
C CYS A 366 0.93 11.94 11.30
N ALA A 367 1.82 11.37 10.48
CA ALA A 367 2.05 9.94 10.40
C ALA A 367 3.41 9.60 11.04
N ALA A 368 3.41 8.77 12.09
CA ALA A 368 4.63 8.30 12.73
C ALA A 368 4.60 6.77 12.82
N GLY A 369 5.63 6.11 12.28
CA GLY A 369 5.75 4.64 12.30
C GLY A 369 4.54 3.89 11.75
N ASN A 370 3.91 4.42 10.70
CA ASN A 370 2.67 3.91 10.10
C ASN A 370 1.42 3.97 10.99
N PHE A 371 1.40 4.87 11.97
CA PHE A 371 0.20 5.25 12.74
C PHE A 371 -0.20 6.67 12.38
N LEU A 372 -1.50 6.92 12.30
CA LEU A 372 -2.04 8.28 12.15
C LEU A 372 -2.26 8.88 13.53
N PHE A 373 -1.78 10.11 13.75
CA PHE A 373 -2.07 10.92 14.91
C PHE A 373 -2.90 12.12 14.48
N VAL A 374 -3.98 12.40 15.22
CA VAL A 374 -4.87 13.55 15.06
C VAL A 374 -4.82 14.35 16.34
N LEU A 375 -4.41 15.61 16.25
CA LEU A 375 -4.13 16.48 17.39
C LEU A 375 -5.03 17.72 17.35
N GLY A 376 -5.63 18.04 18.49
CA GLY A 376 -6.32 19.30 18.70
C GLY A 376 -7.44 19.57 17.69
N GLY A 377 -7.69 20.85 17.45
CA GLY A 377 -8.75 21.35 16.57
C GLY A 377 -9.94 21.90 17.35
N GLU A 378 -10.94 22.33 16.59
CA GLU A 378 -12.22 22.84 17.06
C GLU A 378 -13.31 21.80 16.80
N SER A 379 -14.14 21.57 17.81
CA SER A 379 -15.34 20.73 17.71
C SER A 379 -16.59 21.52 18.08
N PRO A 380 -17.75 21.23 17.48
CA PRO A 380 -19.03 21.81 17.88
C PRO A 380 -19.39 21.40 19.32
N LEU A 381 -19.81 22.36 20.16
CA LEU A 381 -20.09 22.15 21.59
C LEU A 381 -21.19 21.12 21.88
N ASP A 382 -22.19 21.01 21.00
CA ASP A 382 -23.34 20.11 21.18
C ASP A 382 -23.14 18.70 20.59
N GLY A 383 -21.95 18.41 20.02
CA GLY A 383 -21.68 17.13 19.34
C GLY A 383 -22.55 16.87 18.08
N ALA A 384 -23.50 17.77 17.78
CA ALA A 384 -24.31 17.76 16.58
C ALA A 384 -23.51 18.30 15.39
N SER A 385 -23.62 17.62 14.25
CA SER A 385 -23.12 18.07 12.94
C SER A 385 -23.94 19.23 12.33
N SER A 386 -24.67 19.99 13.17
CA SER A 386 -25.69 20.95 12.76
C SER A 386 -25.09 22.13 11.96
N PRO A 387 -25.79 22.63 10.91
CA PRO A 387 -25.24 23.56 9.91
C PRO A 387 -25.23 25.03 10.33
N LEU A 388 -25.54 25.38 11.59
CA LEU A 388 -25.52 26.77 12.03
C LEU A 388 -24.07 27.23 12.21
N ALA A 389 -23.59 28.04 11.26
CA ALA A 389 -22.24 28.61 11.15
C ALA A 389 -21.69 29.21 12.46
N ASP A 390 -22.61 29.66 13.32
CA ASP A 390 -22.36 30.42 14.55
C ASP A 390 -22.46 29.60 15.85
N SER A 391 -22.54 28.27 15.73
CA SER A 391 -22.52 27.40 16.93
C SER A 391 -21.18 27.56 17.65
N PRO A 392 -21.19 27.77 18.98
CA PRO A 392 -19.95 28.00 19.71
C PRO A 392 -19.04 26.76 19.59
N ARG A 393 -17.76 27.00 19.31
CA ARG A 393 -16.76 25.96 19.06
C ARG A 393 -15.84 25.82 20.25
N ALA A 394 -15.55 24.59 20.64
CA ALA A 394 -14.60 24.30 21.70
C ALA A 394 -13.28 23.84 21.08
N VAL A 395 -12.19 24.53 21.44
CA VAL A 395 -10.82 24.10 21.11
C VAL A 395 -10.41 22.98 22.05
N THR A 396 -9.86 21.89 21.51
CA THR A 396 -9.46 20.73 22.30
C THR A 396 -7.95 20.53 22.36
N ALA A 397 -7.48 19.93 23.46
CA ALA A 397 -6.12 19.45 23.62
C ALA A 397 -5.99 17.94 23.34
N GLN A 398 -7.10 17.26 23.01
CA GLN A 398 -7.13 15.82 22.84
C GLN A 398 -6.27 15.38 21.65
N VAL A 399 -5.69 14.19 21.80
CA VAL A 399 -4.91 13.56 20.75
C VAL A 399 -5.37 12.13 20.60
N HIS A 400 -5.64 11.75 19.36
CA HIS A 400 -6.08 10.41 19.01
C HIS A 400 -5.07 9.78 18.07
N ARG A 401 -4.75 8.51 18.34
CA ARG A 401 -3.93 7.67 17.45
C ARG A 401 -4.80 6.60 16.81
N TYR A 402 -4.71 6.47 15.50
CA TYR A 402 -5.31 5.37 14.74
C TYR A 402 -4.25 4.32 14.40
N ASP A 403 -4.56 3.07 14.72
CA ASP A 403 -3.80 1.90 14.34
C ASP A 403 -4.45 1.21 13.12
N PRO A 404 -3.88 1.33 11.91
CA PRO A 404 -4.45 0.74 10.70
C PRO A 404 -4.40 -0.79 10.69
N ARG A 405 -3.65 -1.42 11.60
CA ARG A 405 -3.42 -2.87 11.62
C ARG A 405 -4.57 -3.60 12.29
N PHE A 406 -5.11 -2.97 13.34
CA PHE A 406 -6.24 -3.49 14.11
C PHE A 406 -7.51 -2.67 13.90
N HIS A 407 -7.44 -1.58 13.13
CA HIS A 407 -8.53 -0.65 12.91
C HIS A 407 -9.07 -0.08 14.23
N VAL A 408 -8.18 0.43 15.08
CA VAL A 408 -8.55 0.93 16.42
C VAL A 408 -8.05 2.35 16.62
N TRP A 409 -8.95 3.20 17.10
CA TRP A 409 -8.61 4.51 17.66
C TRP A 409 -8.28 4.40 19.15
N THR A 410 -7.23 5.07 19.59
CA THR A 410 -6.81 5.11 20.99
C THR A 410 -6.53 6.57 21.38
N ALA A 411 -7.09 7.01 22.50
CA ALA A 411 -6.70 8.29 23.08
C ALA A 411 -5.26 8.19 23.61
N VAL A 412 -4.45 9.20 23.29
CA VAL A 412 -3.11 9.36 23.86
C VAL A 412 -3.12 10.58 24.80
N PRO A 413 -2.09 10.78 25.64
CA PRO A 413 -2.05 11.92 26.55
C PRO A 413 -2.34 13.24 25.82
N PRO A 414 -3.24 14.09 26.34
CA PRO A 414 -3.58 15.36 25.72
C PRO A 414 -2.40 16.33 25.77
N MET A 415 -2.38 17.27 24.83
CA MET A 415 -1.45 18.42 24.85
C MET A 415 -1.63 19.23 26.14
N ARG A 416 -0.61 20.00 26.55
CA ARG A 416 -0.69 20.82 27.77
C ARG A 416 -1.59 22.04 27.58
N GLU A 417 -1.72 22.51 26.34
CA GLU A 417 -2.61 23.59 25.95
C GLU A 417 -3.52 23.11 24.81
N ALA A 418 -4.77 23.55 24.80
CA ALA A 418 -5.69 23.28 23.70
C ALA A 418 -5.34 24.17 22.50
N ARG A 419 -5.35 23.61 21.28
CA ARG A 419 -4.85 24.30 20.08
C ARG A 419 -5.70 23.96 18.86
N ALA A 420 -6.01 24.96 18.03
CA ALA A 420 -6.54 24.80 16.67
C ALA A 420 -5.73 25.63 15.67
N HIS A 421 -5.85 25.35 14.38
CA HIS A 421 -5.14 26.05 13.30
C HIS A 421 -3.62 26.16 13.52
N PHE A 422 -3.03 25.06 13.99
CA PHE A 422 -1.61 24.94 14.34
C PHE A 422 -0.92 23.92 13.45
N TRP A 423 0.41 23.97 13.42
CA TRP A 423 1.19 22.97 12.70
C TRP A 423 1.65 21.85 13.64
N CYS A 424 1.59 20.61 13.16
CA CYS A 424 2.26 19.48 13.80
C CYS A 424 3.13 18.70 12.83
N GLY A 425 4.18 18.07 13.36
CA GLY A 425 5.08 17.24 12.56
C GLY A 425 5.91 16.28 13.41
N VAL A 426 6.43 15.24 12.77
CA VAL A 426 7.29 14.25 13.42
C VAL A 426 8.73 14.78 13.45
N LEU A 427 9.31 14.87 14.63
CA LEU A 427 10.70 15.30 14.82
C LEU A 427 11.44 14.31 15.71
N GLY A 428 12.39 13.59 15.13
CA GLY A 428 13.13 12.54 15.82
C GLY A 428 12.19 11.47 16.36
N GLU A 429 12.10 11.37 17.69
CA GLU A 429 11.28 10.36 18.39
C GLU A 429 10.03 10.95 19.05
N GLY A 430 9.54 12.06 18.53
CA GLY A 430 8.38 12.73 19.07
C GLY A 430 7.56 13.49 18.04
N LEU A 431 6.45 14.04 18.51
CA LEU A 431 5.55 14.88 17.72
C LEU A 431 5.64 16.32 18.23
N LEU A 432 5.97 17.26 17.35
CA LEU A 432 6.00 18.68 17.68
C LEU A 432 4.65 19.31 17.35
N ALA A 433 4.11 20.11 18.25
CA ALA A 433 2.94 20.97 18.03
C ALA A 433 3.36 22.44 18.23
N VAL A 434 3.11 23.28 17.23
CA VAL A 434 3.65 24.64 17.15
C VAL A 434 2.52 25.66 17.04
N GLY A 435 2.42 26.58 17.99
CA GLY A 435 1.50 27.73 17.94
C GLY A 435 0.02 27.33 17.92
N GLY A 436 -0.78 28.08 17.15
CA GLY A 436 -2.23 27.87 16.99
C GLY A 436 -3.08 28.94 17.64
N LEU A 437 -4.39 28.67 17.69
CA LEU A 437 -5.37 29.37 18.50
C LEU A 437 -5.66 28.56 19.76
N GLY A 438 -5.59 29.23 20.91
CA GLY A 438 -5.95 28.67 22.20
C GLY A 438 -7.47 28.67 22.43
N ALA A 439 -7.89 28.16 23.59
CA ALA A 439 -9.30 28.03 23.93
C ALA A 439 -10.03 29.37 24.08
N GLY A 440 -9.32 30.47 24.37
CA GLY A 440 -9.87 31.82 24.41
C GLY A 440 -9.81 32.56 23.07
N GLY A 441 -9.39 31.90 21.98
CA GLY A 441 -9.18 32.51 20.66
C GLY A 441 -7.90 33.33 20.55
N GLU A 442 -7.01 33.27 21.55
CA GLU A 442 -5.70 33.91 21.51
C GLU A 442 -4.74 33.15 20.60
N ALA A 443 -3.89 33.88 19.87
CA ALA A 443 -2.79 33.26 19.14
C ALA A 443 -1.74 32.77 20.15
N LEU A 444 -1.18 31.59 19.91
CA LEU A 444 -0.21 30.95 20.77
C LEU A 444 1.20 31.03 20.19
N ALA A 445 2.17 31.35 21.03
CA ALA A 445 3.60 31.22 20.73
C ALA A 445 4.20 29.91 21.30
N SER A 446 3.45 29.22 22.16
CA SER A 446 3.88 28.00 22.83
C SER A 446 4.12 26.88 21.82
N VAL A 447 5.15 26.08 22.12
CA VAL A 447 5.51 24.90 21.35
C VAL A 447 5.64 23.74 22.32
N GLU A 448 5.11 22.58 21.94
CA GLU A 448 5.14 21.38 22.75
C GLU A 448 5.66 20.19 21.95
N MET A 449 6.35 19.29 22.64
CA MET A 449 6.87 18.05 22.10
C MET A 449 6.29 16.87 22.87
N TYR A 450 5.67 15.95 22.15
CA TYR A 450 5.24 14.66 22.65
C TYR A 450 6.38 13.65 22.55
N ASP A 451 6.89 13.21 23.70
CA ASP A 451 7.92 12.18 23.76
C ASP A 451 7.28 10.79 23.71
N LEU A 452 7.40 10.10 22.57
CA LEU A 452 6.81 8.77 22.35
C LEU A 452 7.42 7.70 23.28
N ARG A 453 8.64 7.89 23.80
CA ARG A 453 9.24 6.95 24.77
C ARG A 453 8.69 7.11 26.17
N ARG A 454 8.42 8.36 26.57
CA ARG A 454 7.96 8.73 27.90
C ARG A 454 6.46 8.91 28.00
N ASP A 455 5.74 8.84 26.89
CA ASP A 455 4.28 8.94 26.82
C ASP A 455 3.78 10.24 27.48
N ARG A 456 4.42 11.38 27.16
CA ARG A 456 4.10 12.67 27.77
C ARG A 456 4.48 13.87 26.91
N TRP A 457 3.69 14.92 27.04
CA TRP A 457 3.98 16.24 26.46
C TRP A 457 4.91 17.06 27.34
N THR A 458 5.85 17.76 26.71
CA THR A 458 6.79 18.67 27.34
C THR A 458 6.86 19.98 26.57
N ALA A 459 7.08 21.09 27.26
CA ALA A 459 7.28 22.37 26.60
C ALA A 459 8.61 22.37 25.81
N ALA A 460 8.60 22.99 24.64
CA ALA A 460 9.77 23.21 23.80
C ALA A 460 10.03 24.73 23.63
N GLY A 461 11.02 25.11 22.83
CA GLY A 461 11.34 26.51 22.56
C GLY A 461 10.16 27.21 21.90
N ALA A 462 9.60 28.22 22.56
CA ALA A 462 8.47 29.00 22.05
C ALA A 462 8.85 29.80 20.81
N LEU A 463 7.87 30.00 19.92
CA LEU A 463 8.03 30.88 18.77
C LEU A 463 8.33 32.32 19.24
N PRO A 464 9.12 33.10 18.47
CA PRO A 464 9.37 34.50 18.80
C PRO A 464 8.11 35.37 18.76
N ARG A 465 7.06 34.89 18.07
CA ARG A 465 5.77 35.56 17.93
C ARG A 465 4.64 34.54 18.00
N ALA A 466 3.52 34.94 18.58
CA ALA A 466 2.30 34.13 18.60
C ALA A 466 1.64 34.09 17.22
N LEU A 467 1.33 32.88 16.72
CA LEU A 467 0.89 32.66 15.33
C LEU A 467 -0.20 31.60 15.25
N HIS A 468 -1.18 31.80 14.37
CA HIS A 468 -2.14 30.77 13.94
C HIS A 468 -2.29 30.76 12.42
N GLY A 469 -2.81 29.65 11.87
CA GLY A 469 -2.97 29.45 10.43
C GLY A 469 -1.65 29.53 9.66
N HIS A 470 -0.52 29.30 10.33
CA HIS A 470 0.80 29.20 9.72
C HIS A 470 1.00 27.79 9.14
N ALA A 471 1.95 27.66 8.23
CA ALA A 471 2.35 26.36 7.71
C ALA A 471 3.70 25.95 8.28
N GLY A 472 3.98 24.65 8.25
CA GLY A 472 5.27 24.14 8.65
C GLY A 472 5.68 22.89 7.90
N THR A 473 6.96 22.56 7.99
CA THR A 473 7.49 21.30 7.50
C THR A 473 8.79 20.95 8.21
N VAL A 474 9.17 19.67 8.18
CA VAL A 474 10.47 19.21 8.66
C VAL A 474 11.34 18.96 7.43
N GLY A 475 12.36 19.79 7.26
CA GLY A 475 13.33 19.66 6.18
C GLY A 475 14.47 18.68 6.50
N ASP A 476 15.47 18.70 5.63
CA ASP A 476 16.66 17.87 5.78
C ASP A 476 17.35 18.08 7.14
N ASN A 477 17.98 17.02 7.63
CA ASN A 477 18.65 16.97 8.93
C ASN A 477 17.73 17.31 10.13
N GLY A 478 16.41 17.24 9.97
CA GLY A 478 15.46 17.47 11.05
C GLY A 478 15.28 18.94 11.44
N VAL A 479 15.58 19.87 10.53
CA VAL A 479 15.30 21.30 10.76
C VAL A 479 13.81 21.55 10.57
N VAL A 480 13.16 22.16 11.56
CA VAL A 480 11.75 22.54 11.47
C VAL A 480 11.63 23.94 10.90
N TYR A 481 10.78 24.12 9.89
CA TYR A 481 10.49 25.40 9.27
C TYR A 481 9.02 25.76 9.51
N ILE A 482 8.76 27.02 9.89
CA ILE A 482 7.42 27.57 10.11
C ILE A 482 7.31 28.87 9.34
N SER A 483 6.32 29.01 8.45
CA SER A 483 6.13 30.22 7.67
C SER A 483 4.72 30.79 7.75
N GLY A 484 4.65 32.12 7.64
CA GLY A 484 3.41 32.89 7.53
C GLY A 484 2.48 32.78 8.74
N GLY A 485 1.18 32.71 8.47
CA GLY A 485 0.10 32.77 9.45
C GLY A 485 -0.34 34.19 9.76
N LYS A 486 -1.13 34.34 10.83
CA LYS A 486 -1.61 35.63 11.37
C LYS A 486 -1.18 35.82 12.82
N ALA A 487 -0.92 37.08 13.17
CA ALA A 487 -0.66 37.49 14.56
C ALA A 487 -1.96 37.53 15.39
N GLY A 488 -1.83 37.58 16.71
CA GLY A 488 -2.98 37.83 17.60
C GLY A 488 -3.52 39.26 17.47
N ARG A 489 -4.79 39.47 17.82
CA ARG A 489 -5.44 40.79 17.81
C ARG A 489 -4.71 41.74 18.79
N GLY A 490 -3.96 42.72 18.27
CA GLY A 490 -3.29 43.76 19.07
C GLY A 490 -1.94 44.24 18.53
N GLU A 491 -1.23 43.43 17.76
CA GLU A 491 -0.02 43.83 17.04
C GLU A 491 -0.39 44.05 15.56
N ASP A 492 -0.38 45.31 15.09
CA ASP A 492 -0.64 45.75 13.70
C ASP A 492 -1.65 44.88 12.92
N GLY A 493 -2.94 45.28 12.97
CA GLY A 493 -4.13 44.70 12.31
C GLY A 493 -3.97 43.43 11.47
N ALA A 494 -4.80 42.42 11.74
CA ALA A 494 -4.93 41.05 11.19
C ALA A 494 -4.38 40.73 9.77
N SER A 495 -3.13 41.07 9.50
CA SER A 495 -2.46 40.91 8.22
C SER A 495 -1.71 39.60 8.20
N SER A 496 -1.83 38.88 7.08
CA SER A 496 -1.05 37.68 6.82
C SER A 496 0.44 38.01 6.86
N LEU A 497 1.26 37.01 7.18
CA LEU A 497 2.69 37.20 7.40
C LEU A 497 3.53 36.49 6.35
N ARG A 498 4.75 37.01 6.18
CA ARG A 498 5.78 36.44 5.29
C ARG A 498 6.96 35.84 6.04
N ASP A 499 7.00 35.97 7.36
CA ASP A 499 8.15 35.53 8.17
C ASP A 499 8.36 34.01 8.02
N LEU A 500 9.63 33.59 7.99
CA LEU A 500 10.07 32.20 8.07
C LEU A 500 10.92 32.04 9.34
N TYR A 501 10.54 31.08 10.19
CA TYR A 501 11.30 30.68 11.35
C TYR A 501 11.86 29.26 11.16
N ALA A 502 13.10 29.03 11.59
CA ALA A 502 13.75 27.75 11.54
C ALA A 502 14.27 27.33 12.93
N LEU A 503 14.08 26.06 13.29
CA LEU A 503 14.62 25.45 14.51
C LEU A 503 15.43 24.21 14.14
N GLY A 504 16.75 24.28 14.34
CA GLY A 504 17.64 23.15 14.08
C GLY A 504 17.59 22.08 15.18
N PRO A 505 18.08 20.86 14.88
CA PRO A 505 18.15 19.79 15.87
C PRO A 505 19.08 20.17 17.03
N GLY A 506 18.52 20.22 18.24
CA GLY A 506 19.26 20.58 19.46
C GLY A 506 19.30 22.08 19.75
N ASP A 507 18.82 22.92 18.83
CA ASP A 507 18.66 24.35 19.07
C ASP A 507 17.57 24.58 20.11
N ARG A 508 17.76 25.63 20.92
CA ARG A 508 16.81 26.02 21.97
C ARG A 508 15.92 27.19 21.58
N ALA A 509 16.25 27.86 20.48
CA ALA A 509 15.57 29.08 20.03
C ALA A 509 15.40 29.06 18.51
N TRP A 510 14.29 29.63 18.05
CA TRP A 510 14.00 29.78 16.64
C TRP A 510 14.85 30.90 16.04
N SER A 511 15.37 30.64 14.84
CA SER A 511 16.08 31.62 14.03
C SER A 511 15.17 32.18 12.96
N LYS A 512 15.22 33.51 12.75
CA LYS A 512 14.52 34.15 11.64
C LYS A 512 15.31 33.94 10.35
N ARG A 513 14.64 33.57 9.27
CA ARG A 513 15.19 33.31 7.93
C ARG A 513 14.64 34.31 6.91
N ALA A 514 15.10 34.22 5.67
CA ALA A 514 14.57 35.06 4.61
C ALA A 514 13.04 34.90 4.51
N PRO A 515 12.28 36.01 4.49
CA PRO A 515 10.82 35.94 4.41
C PRO A 515 10.36 35.55 3.00
N MET A 516 9.16 34.97 2.91
CA MET A 516 8.47 34.74 1.64
C MET A 516 8.25 36.06 0.89
N GLY A 517 8.11 35.97 -0.43
CA GLY A 517 7.74 37.08 -1.28
C GLY A 517 6.29 37.53 -1.04
N THR A 518 5.40 36.57 -0.80
CA THR A 518 3.98 36.81 -0.53
C THR A 518 3.65 36.43 0.93
N ALA A 519 2.81 37.24 1.57
CA ALA A 519 2.35 36.97 2.92
C ALA A 519 1.13 36.02 2.89
N ARG A 520 1.20 34.93 3.67
CA ARG A 520 0.28 33.79 3.55
C ARG A 520 -0.33 33.38 4.88
N PHE A 521 -1.55 32.88 4.85
CA PHE A 521 -2.16 32.14 5.96
C PHE A 521 -3.08 31.03 5.42
N GLY A 522 -3.26 29.96 6.19
CA GLY A 522 -4.00 28.77 5.75
C GLY A 522 -3.34 28.02 4.59
N HIS A 523 -2.05 28.28 4.35
CA HIS A 523 -1.25 27.60 3.33
C HIS A 523 -0.65 26.30 3.87
N HIS A 524 -0.06 25.50 3.00
CA HIS A 524 0.66 24.29 3.38
C HIS A 524 2.11 24.34 2.93
N MET A 525 2.98 23.62 3.65
CA MET A 525 4.39 23.48 3.31
C MET A 525 4.79 22.02 3.21
N ALA A 526 5.74 21.73 2.33
CA ALA A 526 6.38 20.41 2.22
C ALA A 526 7.88 20.53 1.96
N ALA A 527 8.66 19.64 2.56
CA ALA A 527 10.07 19.48 2.24
C ALA A 527 10.24 18.43 1.13
N LEU A 528 10.88 18.83 0.04
CA LEU A 528 11.06 18.00 -1.17
C LEU A 528 12.47 18.28 -1.73
N ARG A 529 13.25 17.23 -1.99
CA ARG A 529 14.60 17.31 -2.58
C ARG A 529 15.51 18.37 -1.92
N GLY A 530 15.52 18.40 -0.58
CA GLY A 530 16.33 19.33 0.22
C GLY A 530 15.87 20.79 0.22
N SER A 531 14.76 21.11 -0.45
CA SER A 531 14.13 22.43 -0.45
C SER A 531 12.80 22.41 0.30
N VAL A 532 12.32 23.59 0.69
CA VAL A 532 11.02 23.77 1.35
C VAL A 532 10.09 24.51 0.41
N PHE A 533 8.91 23.96 0.17
CA PHE A 533 7.91 24.53 -0.72
C PHE A 533 6.76 25.08 0.10
N ALA A 534 6.27 26.27 -0.24
CA ALA A 534 5.06 26.88 0.29
C ALA A 534 4.01 26.93 -0.83
N PHE A 535 2.87 26.27 -0.58
CA PHE A 535 1.79 26.13 -1.55
C PHE A 535 0.61 27.00 -1.14
N LEU A 536 0.16 27.87 -2.07
CA LEU A 536 -1.10 28.60 -2.02
C LEU A 536 -1.36 29.31 -0.67
N GLY A 537 -2.60 29.66 -0.37
CA GLY A 537 -3.02 30.36 0.85
C GLY A 537 -4.49 30.73 0.77
N ARG A 538 -5.09 31.13 1.89
CA ARG A 538 -6.49 31.58 1.93
C ARG A 538 -6.58 33.04 1.45
N TYR A 539 -7.51 33.31 0.54
CA TYR A 539 -7.81 34.64 0.01
C TYR A 539 -6.63 35.38 -0.68
N GLU A 540 -5.74 34.63 -1.34
CA GLU A 540 -4.68 35.21 -2.17
C GLU A 540 -5.16 35.40 -3.62
N PRO A 541 -5.16 36.64 -4.17
CA PRO A 541 -5.56 36.88 -5.56
C PRO A 541 -4.57 36.32 -6.59
N PHE A 542 -3.31 36.07 -6.18
CA PHE A 542 -2.26 35.49 -7.02
C PHE A 542 -1.59 34.30 -6.32
N SER A 543 -2.03 33.11 -6.69
CA SER A 543 -1.61 31.79 -6.20
C SER A 543 -0.23 31.33 -6.70
N GLU A 544 0.79 32.19 -6.65
CA GLU A 544 2.19 31.77 -6.86
C GLU A 544 2.60 30.80 -5.75
N ILE A 545 3.32 29.72 -6.06
CA ILE A 545 3.98 28.90 -5.03
C ILE A 545 5.45 29.30 -4.95
N GLU A 546 6.06 29.09 -3.79
CA GLU A 546 7.43 29.53 -3.53
C GLU A 546 8.28 28.38 -3.00
N ARG A 547 9.52 28.28 -3.49
CA ARG A 547 10.53 27.31 -3.03
C ARG A 547 11.65 28.03 -2.30
N TYR A 548 11.84 27.68 -1.05
CA TYR A 548 12.95 28.10 -0.21
C TYR A 548 14.11 27.11 -0.29
N ASP A 549 15.30 27.63 -0.57
CA ASP A 549 16.56 26.91 -0.47
C ASP A 549 17.25 27.23 0.87
N PRO A 550 17.34 26.25 1.80
CA PRO A 550 18.02 26.44 3.08
C PRO A 550 19.50 26.81 2.96
N GLY A 551 20.18 26.39 1.90
CA GLY A 551 21.60 26.62 1.69
C GLY A 551 21.93 28.07 1.36
N SER A 552 21.09 28.71 0.54
CA SER A 552 21.25 30.12 0.15
C SER A 552 20.40 31.09 0.97
N ASP A 553 19.47 30.60 1.79
CA ASP A 553 18.48 31.43 2.53
C ASP A 553 17.68 32.32 1.57
N GLN A 554 17.14 31.74 0.49
CA GLN A 554 16.41 32.47 -0.55
C GLN A 554 15.16 31.75 -1.00
N TRP A 555 14.14 32.53 -1.35
CA TRP A 555 12.90 32.07 -1.98
C TRP A 555 12.94 32.28 -3.49
N THR A 556 12.51 31.27 -4.23
CA THR A 556 12.30 31.30 -5.68
C THR A 556 10.81 31.12 -5.97
N ARG A 557 10.23 32.00 -6.78
CA ARG A 557 8.85 31.85 -7.26
C ARG A 557 8.79 30.78 -8.34
N LEU A 558 7.76 29.94 -8.26
CA LEU A 558 7.48 28.87 -9.22
C LEU A 558 6.11 29.09 -9.87
N ARG A 559 5.70 28.17 -10.74
CA ARG A 559 4.49 28.34 -11.54
C ARG A 559 3.24 28.48 -10.67
N PRO A 560 2.46 29.57 -10.86
CA PRO A 560 1.23 29.78 -10.12
C PRO A 560 0.15 28.79 -10.54
N LEU A 561 -0.84 28.62 -9.67
CA LEU A 561 -2.12 27.98 -9.96
C LEU A 561 -3.26 29.01 -9.81
N PRO A 562 -3.49 29.87 -10.82
CA PRO A 562 -4.33 31.06 -10.69
C PRO A 562 -5.78 30.74 -10.28
N TYR A 563 -6.33 31.50 -9.33
CA TYR A 563 -7.72 31.42 -8.86
C TYR A 563 -8.19 30.03 -8.40
N ASP A 564 -7.27 29.12 -8.06
CA ASP A 564 -7.65 27.78 -7.61
C ASP A 564 -7.89 27.72 -6.10
N ARG A 565 -7.48 26.64 -5.44
CA ARG A 565 -8.05 26.21 -4.16
C ARG A 565 -7.40 26.80 -2.92
N PHE A 566 -8.21 27.10 -1.92
CA PHE A 566 -7.86 27.27 -0.51
C PHE A 566 -8.60 26.23 0.33
N CYS A 567 -8.22 26.06 1.60
CA CYS A 567 -8.77 25.03 2.50
C CYS A 567 -8.68 23.59 1.93
N TYR A 568 -7.65 23.34 1.10
CA TYR A 568 -7.36 22.05 0.47
C TYR A 568 -6.49 21.19 1.40
N GLY A 569 -6.42 19.88 1.13
CA GLY A 569 -5.42 19.00 1.74
C GLY A 569 -4.16 18.91 0.88
N LEU A 570 -2.98 18.91 1.52
CA LEU A 570 -1.70 18.66 0.85
C LEU A 570 -1.17 17.28 1.24
N ALA A 571 -0.86 16.44 0.25
CA ALA A 571 -0.15 15.19 0.45
C ALA A 571 1.08 15.11 -0.46
N VAL A 572 2.14 14.48 0.02
CA VAL A 572 3.34 14.18 -0.77
C VAL A 572 3.47 12.68 -0.91
N VAL A 573 3.48 12.18 -2.14
CA VAL A 573 3.66 10.76 -2.47
C VAL A 573 4.69 10.65 -3.58
N GLU A 574 5.73 9.85 -3.37
CA GLU A 574 6.80 9.61 -4.37
C GLU A 574 7.34 10.92 -4.99
N GLU A 575 7.66 11.89 -4.14
CA GLU A 575 8.13 13.23 -4.53
C GLU A 575 7.11 14.10 -5.28
N THR A 576 5.88 13.64 -5.51
CA THR A 576 4.83 14.45 -6.13
C THR A 576 3.98 15.10 -5.05
N ALA A 577 3.82 16.42 -5.11
CA ALA A 577 2.88 17.14 -4.26
C ALA A 577 1.48 17.12 -4.89
N LEU A 578 0.49 16.64 -4.13
CA LEU A 578 -0.90 16.54 -4.54
C LEU A 578 -1.76 17.46 -3.68
N LEU A 579 -2.57 18.29 -4.33
CA LEU A 579 -3.61 19.09 -3.71
C LEU A 579 -4.96 18.40 -3.88
N LEU A 580 -5.65 18.17 -2.76
CA LEU A 580 -6.88 17.39 -2.72
C LEU A 580 -8.03 18.26 -2.18
N GLY A 581 -9.13 18.32 -2.92
CA GLY A 581 -10.33 19.06 -2.51
C GLY A 581 -10.08 20.56 -2.30
N GLY A 582 -10.82 21.18 -1.39
CA GLY A 582 -10.78 22.60 -1.10
C GLY A 582 -11.84 23.40 -1.87
N VAL A 583 -11.77 24.71 -1.78
CA VAL A 583 -12.72 25.66 -2.36
C VAL A 583 -11.95 26.63 -3.25
N LYS A 584 -12.49 27.02 -4.40
CA LYS A 584 -11.87 27.99 -5.31
C LYS A 584 -12.81 29.14 -5.63
N TRP A 585 -12.26 30.24 -6.11
CA TRP A 585 -13.04 31.36 -6.61
C TRP A 585 -13.44 31.13 -8.07
N ARG A 586 -14.73 31.29 -8.38
CA ARG A 586 -15.25 31.28 -9.74
C ARG A 586 -16.41 32.27 -9.82
N ASP A 587 -16.35 33.19 -10.78
CA ASP A 587 -17.39 34.20 -11.01
C ASP A 587 -17.78 34.95 -9.73
N SER A 588 -16.76 35.37 -8.96
CA SER A 588 -16.90 36.02 -7.64
C SER A 588 -17.62 35.21 -6.57
N ARG A 589 -17.75 33.88 -6.75
CA ARG A 589 -18.32 32.96 -5.76
C ARG A 589 -17.33 31.89 -5.33
N GLN A 590 -17.50 31.42 -4.10
CA GLN A 590 -16.75 30.28 -3.56
C GLN A 590 -17.37 28.97 -4.05
N VAL A 591 -16.63 28.20 -4.84
CA VAL A 591 -17.12 26.95 -5.42
C VAL A 591 -16.28 25.78 -4.90
N PRO A 592 -16.90 24.72 -4.36
CA PRO A 592 -16.17 23.54 -3.94
C PRO A 592 -15.46 22.86 -5.11
N THR A 593 -14.26 22.36 -4.85
CA THR A 593 -13.47 21.59 -5.81
C THR A 593 -13.42 20.13 -5.39
N ARG A 594 -13.56 19.25 -6.38
CA ARG A 594 -13.48 17.80 -6.19
C ARG A 594 -12.32 17.18 -6.94
N ASN A 595 -11.61 17.88 -7.82
CA ASN A 595 -10.48 17.29 -8.52
C ASN A 595 -9.22 17.20 -7.64
N VAL A 596 -8.31 16.30 -8.00
CA VAL A 596 -6.95 16.20 -7.44
C VAL A 596 -5.96 16.76 -8.45
N VAL A 597 -5.13 17.70 -8.01
CA VAL A 597 -4.12 18.33 -8.87
C VAL A 597 -2.74 18.01 -8.34
N GLY A 598 -1.87 17.51 -9.21
CA GLY A 598 -0.47 17.25 -8.90
C GLY A 598 0.46 18.35 -9.40
N TYR A 599 1.51 18.60 -8.64
CA TYR A 599 2.61 19.48 -9.04
C TYR A 599 3.84 18.65 -9.41
N ASP A 600 4.23 18.75 -10.68
CA ASP A 600 5.46 18.17 -11.21
C ASP A 600 6.63 19.12 -10.94
N LEU A 601 7.50 18.70 -10.03
CA LEU A 601 8.70 19.44 -9.60
C LEU A 601 9.73 19.62 -10.72
N ASP A 602 9.82 18.66 -11.64
CA ASP A 602 10.84 18.64 -12.68
C ASP A 602 10.48 19.59 -13.83
N LEU A 603 9.19 19.72 -14.12
CA LEU A 603 8.68 20.50 -15.23
C LEU A 603 8.02 21.82 -14.81
N ASP A 604 7.99 22.11 -13.51
CA ASP A 604 7.32 23.28 -12.92
C ASP A 604 5.92 23.45 -13.52
N ARG A 605 5.09 22.41 -13.37
CA ARG A 605 3.75 22.39 -13.96
C ARG A 605 2.72 21.70 -13.09
N TRP A 606 1.49 22.15 -13.25
CA TRP A 606 0.31 21.58 -12.61
C TRP A 606 -0.39 20.63 -13.58
N GLU A 607 -0.81 19.48 -13.06
CA GLU A 607 -1.54 18.46 -13.81
C GLU A 607 -2.79 18.06 -13.05
N ASP A 608 -3.92 17.96 -13.76
CA ASP A 608 -5.10 17.30 -13.21
C ASP A 608 -4.88 15.78 -13.29
N ILE A 609 -4.97 15.11 -12.15
CA ILE A 609 -4.77 13.65 -12.06
C ILE A 609 -5.99 12.89 -12.64
N GLY A 610 -7.06 13.60 -13.03
CA GLY A 610 -8.26 13.02 -13.64
C GLY A 610 -9.11 12.26 -12.62
N CYS A 611 -8.95 12.57 -11.33
CA CYS A 611 -9.61 11.90 -10.22
C CYS A 611 -10.46 12.90 -9.44
N ALA A 612 -11.74 12.59 -9.24
CA ALA A 612 -12.65 13.38 -8.43
C ALA A 612 -12.88 12.74 -7.05
N LEU A 613 -12.76 13.55 -5.99
CA LEU A 613 -13.19 13.22 -4.64
C LEU A 613 -14.67 12.83 -4.64
N PRO A 614 -15.08 11.87 -3.80
CA PRO A 614 -16.47 11.44 -3.67
C PRO A 614 -17.40 12.55 -3.16
N TRP A 615 -16.87 13.50 -2.37
CA TRP A 615 -17.60 14.65 -1.87
C TRP A 615 -16.75 15.92 -1.97
N ALA A 616 -17.39 17.08 -1.94
CA ALA A 616 -16.70 18.36 -1.75
C ALA A 616 -16.21 18.48 -0.31
N TRP A 617 -14.91 18.67 -0.10
CA TRP A 617 -14.28 18.76 1.22
C TRP A 617 -13.56 20.10 1.39
N SER A 618 -13.60 20.65 2.59
CA SER A 618 -12.92 21.89 2.98
C SER A 618 -12.32 21.78 4.38
N GLY A 619 -11.12 22.33 4.58
CA GLY A 619 -10.44 22.34 5.88
C GLY A 619 -9.94 20.97 6.33
N LEU A 620 -9.78 20.05 5.38
CA LEU A 620 -9.30 18.70 5.62
C LEU A 620 -7.79 18.68 5.85
N GLN A 621 -7.30 17.66 6.55
CA GLN A 621 -5.87 17.40 6.68
C GLN A 621 -5.51 16.07 6.04
N CYS A 622 -4.28 15.97 5.51
CA CYS A 622 -3.80 14.79 4.82
C CYS A 622 -2.65 14.11 5.55
N ALA A 623 -2.66 12.78 5.54
CA ALA A 623 -1.56 11.96 6.02
C ALA A 623 -1.30 10.81 5.04
N VAL A 624 -0.11 10.23 5.06
CA VAL A 624 0.27 9.15 4.15
C VAL A 624 0.60 7.91 4.97
N LEU A 625 -0.08 6.79 4.71
CA LEU A 625 0.12 5.51 5.39
C LEU A 625 0.24 4.36 4.39
N GLN A 626 0.89 3.28 4.82
CA GLN A 626 0.83 1.97 4.19
C GLN A 626 -0.36 1.19 4.77
N LEU A 627 -1.32 0.85 3.91
CA LEU A 627 -2.52 0.08 4.30
C LEU A 627 -2.52 -1.27 3.58
N ALA A 628 -2.99 -2.31 4.26
CA ALA A 628 -3.28 -3.59 3.61
C ALA A 628 -4.48 -3.43 2.66
N GLU A 629 -4.46 -4.11 1.51
CA GLU A 629 -5.64 -4.16 0.65
C GLU A 629 -6.82 -4.77 1.44
N GLY A 630 -7.99 -4.09 1.40
CA GLY A 630 -9.29 -4.60 1.87
C GLY A 630 -9.57 -4.58 3.37
N ALA A 631 -9.18 -3.53 4.10
CA ALA A 631 -9.57 -3.38 5.50
C ALA A 631 -11.11 -3.34 5.74
N ASP A 632 -11.94 -2.97 4.76
CA ASP A 632 -13.29 -2.46 5.08
C ASP A 632 -14.46 -2.97 4.21
N GLU A 633 -14.32 -3.87 3.23
CA GLU A 633 -15.47 -4.25 2.39
C GLU A 633 -16.45 -5.27 3.01
N GLU A 634 -16.11 -5.96 4.11
CA GLU A 634 -16.96 -7.06 4.65
C GLU A 634 -17.04 -7.13 6.20
N ARG A 635 -16.47 -6.16 6.94
CA ARG A 635 -16.25 -6.32 8.40
C ARG A 635 -17.34 -5.80 9.34
N GLU A 636 -18.48 -5.32 8.85
CA GLU A 636 -19.63 -5.00 9.72
C GLU A 636 -20.23 -6.23 10.45
N GLY A 637 -19.70 -7.45 10.23
CA GLY A 637 -20.02 -8.65 11.00
C GLY A 637 -18.85 -9.50 11.55
N GLU A 638 -17.58 -9.17 11.26
CA GLU A 638 -16.46 -10.16 11.33
C GLU A 638 -15.36 -9.85 12.36
N THR A 639 -15.56 -8.96 13.34
CA THR A 639 -14.58 -8.78 14.43
C THR A 639 -14.46 -10.01 15.34
N GLY A 640 -15.36 -11.00 15.20
CA GLY A 640 -15.36 -12.26 15.95
C GLY A 640 -14.65 -13.46 15.28
N GLU A 641 -14.45 -13.46 13.95
CA GLU A 641 -14.03 -14.71 13.26
C GLU A 641 -12.52 -14.97 13.25
N ALA A 642 -11.67 -13.94 13.36
CA ALA A 642 -10.22 -14.12 13.35
C ALA A 642 -9.68 -14.98 14.51
N PRO A 643 -10.11 -14.80 15.78
CA PRO A 643 -9.76 -15.73 16.84
C PRO A 643 -10.41 -17.10 16.63
N ASP A 644 -11.66 -17.19 16.14
CA ASP A 644 -12.38 -18.47 15.99
C ASP A 644 -11.81 -19.36 14.87
N LEU A 645 -11.36 -18.81 13.75
CA LEU A 645 -10.65 -19.56 12.71
C LEU A 645 -9.29 -20.06 13.21
N VAL A 646 -8.53 -19.22 13.91
CA VAL A 646 -7.27 -19.65 14.55
C VAL A 646 -7.55 -20.70 15.62
N LEU A 647 -8.63 -20.58 16.38
CA LEU A 647 -9.07 -21.58 17.35
C LEU A 647 -9.47 -22.89 16.67
N GLY A 648 -10.13 -22.85 15.52
CA GLY A 648 -10.42 -24.02 14.68
C GLY A 648 -9.17 -24.67 14.08
N PHE A 649 -8.11 -23.89 13.84
CA PHE A 649 -6.79 -24.44 13.50
C PHE A 649 -6.00 -24.94 14.71
N MET A 650 -6.31 -24.48 15.93
CA MET A 650 -5.66 -24.84 17.19
C MET A 650 -6.29 -26.04 17.91
N SER A 651 -7.59 -26.29 17.71
CA SER A 651 -8.28 -27.54 18.05
C SER A 651 -7.91 -28.65 17.07
#